data_AF-A0A352NF42-F1
#
_entry.id   AF-A0A352NF42-F1
#
_cell.length_a   1.000
_cell.length_b   1.000
_cell.length_c   1.000
_cell.angle_alpha   90.00
_cell.angle_beta   90.00
_cell.angle_gamma   90.00
#
_symmetry.space_group_name_H-M   'P 1'
#
loop_
_entity.id
_entity.type
_entity.pdbx_description
1 polymer ?
#
loop_
_entity_poly.entity_id
_entity_poly.type
_entity_poly.pdbx_seq_one_letter_code
_entity_poly.pdbx_strand_id
1 'polypeptide(L)'
;MPQRKEYAGIDYFRLIAAFLVVAIHTSPLAGLNETADFVLTRVLARVAVPFFFMVSGFFLLSKTEAEKLNFYGLAVLLKKTAFLYGIAILLYLPLNIYAGTLGEWRYLPNLLKDIVFDGTFYHLWYLPAAIFGACIAWLLLKRLPSRQAFIISLILYIVGLFGDSYYGISEKIPFLKAVYQNLFWFSDYTRNGLFFAPVFFMLGALLARQTKRIPLKTCLIGLAVSFVFMLTEGLLLHGFKLPKHDSMYLMLLPCMFFLFQSLHFWKGKNPKYLRNLSMLIYLIHPAVIVVVRGFAKATGLQRLLIDNSVIHYLAVASGSFAAAIVLVMILDRKRTHQSNSRQRHQDRVWAEINMRNLRHNVQVLRDALPVGCEIMAVIKANAYGHGAAGISAYLHRIGVDSVAVATIDEAIYLRKKGTKGEILILGYTSEARTSELFRYRLSQTVVDAEHARELNRFGKPIQIHIKVDTGMNRLGENYRHGSEIASIFDCENLKVRGIFSHMSVSDSTKTGHVAFTKAQIEHFYELLDRLKAKHIQLPKIHIQSSYGVLHYPELQCGYARIGIALYGVLSTFDAQTKCALDLRPVLALKSKVVLARTIESGESVGYGREFVAEQETKVAVISIGYADGFPRSLSTGKGHVLIHGCRAPIIGRICMDQLMADVTGLPAIKRGDVVTLIGKDGSEEITAEQVAVNAGTITNELLSRLSDRLERVFLDL
;
A
#
# COMPACT_ATOMS: atom_id res chain seq x y z
N MET A 1 -2.67 10.58 -20.82
CA MET A 1 -2.37 9.39 -19.98
C MET A 1 -1.44 8.47 -20.77
N PRO A 2 -0.28 8.03 -20.26
CA PRO A 2 0.54 7.05 -20.97
C PRO A 2 -0.17 5.69 -20.98
N GLN A 3 -0.35 5.09 -22.16
CA GLN A 3 -0.96 3.78 -22.36
C GLN A 3 -0.30 2.73 -21.45
N ARG A 4 -1.12 2.02 -20.67
CA ARG A 4 -0.71 0.91 -19.81
C ARG A 4 -0.17 -0.20 -20.72
N LYS A 5 1.12 -0.54 -20.65
CA LYS A 5 1.69 -1.68 -21.38
C LYS A 5 0.97 -2.97 -20.96
N GLU A 6 0.25 -3.60 -21.87
CA GLU A 6 -0.47 -4.85 -21.63
C GLU A 6 0.44 -6.06 -21.91
N TYR A 7 0.46 -7.05 -21.01
CA TYR A 7 1.30 -8.27 -21.09
C TYR A 7 0.47 -9.55 -21.21
N ALA A 8 -0.48 -9.58 -22.16
CA ALA A 8 -1.46 -10.68 -22.28
C ALA A 8 -0.81 -12.06 -22.43
N GLY A 9 0.23 -12.21 -23.26
CA GLY A 9 0.92 -13.50 -23.46
C GLY A 9 1.48 -14.11 -22.19
N ILE A 10 2.02 -13.28 -21.27
CA ILE A 10 2.52 -13.75 -19.97
C ILE A 10 1.37 -14.34 -19.15
N ASP A 11 0.21 -13.71 -19.14
CA ASP A 11 -0.93 -14.15 -18.32
C ASP A 11 -1.58 -15.43 -18.89
N TYR A 12 -1.64 -15.61 -20.21
CA TYR A 12 -2.09 -16.87 -20.81
C TYR A 12 -1.10 -18.01 -20.57
N PHE A 13 0.21 -17.77 -20.73
CA PHE A 13 1.21 -18.81 -20.53
C PHE A 13 1.30 -19.26 -19.06
N ARG A 14 0.93 -18.42 -18.08
CA ARG A 14 0.79 -18.88 -16.67
C ARG A 14 -0.18 -20.03 -16.52
N LEU A 15 -1.29 -20.02 -17.26
CA LEU A 15 -2.27 -21.11 -17.20
C LEU A 15 -1.70 -22.38 -17.85
N ILE A 16 -1.05 -22.24 -19.00
CA ILE A 16 -0.35 -23.35 -19.69
C ILE A 16 0.71 -23.96 -18.76
N ALA A 17 1.55 -23.13 -18.15
CA ALA A 17 2.57 -23.55 -17.19
C ALA A 17 1.97 -24.29 -15.98
N ALA A 18 0.81 -23.85 -15.47
CA ALA A 18 0.14 -24.55 -14.38
C ALA A 18 -0.29 -25.99 -14.80
N PHE A 19 -0.80 -26.18 -16.02
CA PHE A 19 -1.12 -27.51 -16.53
C PHE A 19 0.11 -28.37 -16.82
N LEU A 20 1.21 -27.77 -17.28
CA LEU A 20 2.48 -28.48 -17.39
C LEU A 20 2.97 -28.99 -16.03
N VAL A 21 2.76 -28.25 -14.94
CA VAL A 21 3.03 -28.76 -13.57
C VAL A 21 2.15 -29.96 -13.24
N VAL A 22 0.87 -29.94 -13.62
CA VAL A 22 -0.02 -31.11 -13.43
C VAL A 22 0.51 -32.32 -14.21
N ALA A 23 0.97 -32.12 -15.45
CA ALA A 23 1.55 -33.18 -16.27
C ALA A 23 2.78 -33.82 -15.60
N ILE A 24 3.67 -33.02 -14.99
CA ILE A 24 4.83 -33.51 -14.24
C ILE A 24 4.44 -34.51 -13.13
N HIS A 25 3.30 -34.27 -12.45
CA HIS A 25 2.86 -35.09 -11.32
C HIS A 25 1.94 -36.25 -11.70
N THR A 26 1.45 -36.29 -12.93
CA THR A 26 0.47 -37.30 -13.39
C THR A 26 1.00 -38.20 -14.50
N SER A 27 2.11 -37.85 -15.15
CA SER A 27 2.77 -38.65 -16.20
C SER A 27 1.79 -39.10 -17.28
N PRO A 28 1.18 -38.16 -18.02
CA PRO A 28 0.03 -38.42 -18.89
C PRO A 28 0.28 -39.47 -19.98
N LEU A 29 1.52 -39.64 -20.43
CA LEU A 29 1.86 -40.53 -21.53
C LEU A 29 2.52 -41.84 -21.07
N ALA A 30 2.66 -42.05 -19.75
CA ALA A 30 3.33 -43.22 -19.19
C ALA A 30 2.72 -44.55 -19.66
N GLY A 31 1.40 -44.62 -19.81
CA GLY A 31 0.71 -45.81 -20.30
C GLY A 31 0.75 -46.00 -21.83
N LEU A 32 1.27 -45.03 -22.59
CA LEU A 32 1.34 -45.07 -24.06
C LEU A 32 2.77 -45.30 -24.56
N ASN A 33 3.71 -44.49 -24.08
CA ASN A 33 5.11 -44.55 -24.47
C ASN A 33 5.99 -43.85 -23.42
N GLU A 34 6.87 -44.60 -22.77
CA GLU A 34 7.74 -44.10 -21.71
C GLU A 34 8.66 -42.96 -22.17
N THR A 35 9.22 -43.06 -23.38
CA THR A 35 10.06 -42.00 -23.95
C THR A 35 9.26 -40.73 -24.21
N ALA A 36 8.04 -40.85 -24.75
CA ALA A 36 7.18 -39.70 -24.97
C ALA A 36 6.78 -39.03 -23.64
N ASP A 37 6.52 -39.81 -22.59
CA ASP A 37 6.25 -39.27 -21.26
C ASP A 37 7.48 -38.57 -20.67
N PHE A 38 8.66 -39.17 -20.78
CA PHE A 38 9.91 -38.54 -20.36
C PHE A 38 10.10 -37.19 -21.07
N VAL A 39 9.93 -37.14 -22.39
CA VAL A 39 10.04 -35.90 -23.17
C VAL A 39 9.02 -34.86 -22.70
N LEU A 40 7.78 -35.26 -22.46
CA LEU A 40 6.76 -34.33 -21.99
C LEU A 40 7.02 -33.83 -20.56
N THR A 41 7.26 -34.72 -19.61
CA THR A 41 7.30 -34.40 -18.17
C THR A 41 8.68 -33.95 -17.69
N ARG A 42 9.76 -34.51 -18.26
CA ARG A 42 11.14 -34.26 -17.83
C ARG A 42 11.89 -33.31 -18.73
N VAL A 43 11.42 -33.02 -19.94
CA VAL A 43 12.03 -32.01 -20.83
C VAL A 43 11.09 -30.83 -21.05
N LEU A 44 9.96 -31.02 -21.73
CA LEU A 44 9.07 -29.93 -22.13
C LEU A 44 8.44 -29.21 -20.93
N ALA A 45 7.83 -29.95 -20.00
CA ALA A 45 7.15 -29.35 -18.86
C ALA A 45 8.10 -28.65 -17.86
N ARG A 46 9.42 -28.88 -17.97
CA ARG A 46 10.42 -28.21 -17.10
C ARG A 46 10.53 -26.71 -17.32
N VAL A 47 9.95 -26.15 -18.38
CA VAL A 47 9.82 -24.70 -18.57
C VAL A 47 8.88 -24.03 -17.56
N ALA A 48 7.96 -24.79 -16.94
CA ALA A 48 6.86 -24.23 -16.17
C ALA A 48 7.29 -23.46 -14.90
N VAL A 49 8.13 -24.06 -14.05
CA VAL A 49 8.57 -23.43 -12.81
C VAL A 49 9.53 -22.25 -13.04
N PRO A 50 10.57 -22.39 -13.91
CA PRO A 50 11.38 -21.26 -14.35
C PRO A 50 10.58 -20.06 -14.84
N PHE A 51 9.51 -20.32 -15.60
CA PHE A 51 8.63 -19.27 -16.10
C PHE A 51 8.04 -18.44 -14.95
N PHE A 52 7.53 -19.07 -13.88
CA PHE A 52 6.98 -18.34 -12.74
C PHE A 52 8.02 -17.49 -12.01
N PHE A 53 9.27 -17.97 -11.88
CA PHE A 53 10.37 -17.17 -11.34
C PHE A 53 10.71 -15.96 -12.23
N MET A 54 10.81 -16.17 -13.56
CA MET A 54 11.06 -15.09 -14.51
C MET A 54 9.96 -14.04 -14.49
N VAL A 55 8.69 -14.45 -14.43
CA VAL A 55 7.56 -13.53 -14.28
C VAL A 55 7.70 -12.71 -13.01
N SER A 56 8.07 -13.34 -11.90
CA SER A 56 8.24 -12.67 -10.61
C SER A 56 9.40 -11.67 -10.66
N GLY A 57 10.55 -12.05 -11.21
CA GLY A 57 11.67 -11.14 -11.45
C GLY A 57 11.34 -9.98 -12.40
N PHE A 58 10.63 -10.27 -13.49
CA PHE A 58 10.21 -9.28 -14.48
C PHE A 58 9.37 -8.17 -13.87
N PHE A 59 8.38 -8.49 -13.04
CA PHE A 59 7.53 -7.46 -12.42
C PHE A 59 8.17 -6.83 -11.17
N LEU A 60 8.96 -7.58 -10.41
CA LEU A 60 9.56 -7.10 -9.16
C LEU A 60 10.77 -6.18 -9.39
N LEU A 61 11.61 -6.50 -10.38
CA LEU A 61 12.96 -5.94 -10.55
C LEU A 61 13.10 -5.08 -11.83
N SER A 62 11.97 -4.68 -12.43
CA SER A 62 11.88 -3.95 -13.71
C SER A 62 12.37 -2.50 -13.69
N LYS A 63 12.64 -1.91 -12.52
CA LYS A 63 13.03 -0.50 -12.41
C LYS A 63 14.47 -0.26 -12.90
N THR A 64 14.67 0.88 -13.55
CA THR A 64 15.93 1.36 -14.16
C THR A 64 17.07 1.47 -13.14
N GLU A 65 18.32 1.30 -13.58
CA GLU A 65 19.53 1.36 -12.74
C GLU A 65 19.70 2.70 -11.97
N ALA A 66 19.02 3.76 -12.39
CA ALA A 66 19.01 5.07 -11.72
C ALA A 66 17.98 5.19 -10.57
N GLU A 67 16.95 4.34 -10.51
CA GLU A 67 16.01 4.29 -9.38
C GLU A 67 16.46 3.23 -8.37
N LYS A 68 16.75 3.62 -7.12
CA LYS A 68 17.11 2.67 -6.06
C LYS A 68 16.07 1.56 -5.93
N LEU A 69 16.52 0.29 -6.00
CA LEU A 69 15.69 -0.90 -5.76
C LEU A 69 14.93 -0.77 -4.43
N ASN A 70 13.61 -0.63 -4.51
CA ASN A 70 12.77 -0.41 -3.34
C ASN A 70 12.52 -1.73 -2.59
N PHE A 71 12.89 -1.78 -1.30
CA PHE A 71 12.63 -2.92 -0.42
C PHE A 71 11.12 -3.22 -0.25
N TYR A 72 10.26 -2.22 -0.39
CA TYR A 72 8.81 -2.38 -0.27
C TYR A 72 8.25 -3.41 -1.26
N GLY A 73 8.70 -3.40 -2.52
CA GLY A 73 8.24 -4.36 -3.53
C GLY A 73 8.60 -5.80 -3.16
N LEU A 74 9.84 -6.00 -2.67
CA LEU A 74 10.32 -7.28 -2.17
C LEU A 74 9.51 -7.73 -0.94
N ALA A 75 9.33 -6.85 0.05
CA ALA A 75 8.58 -7.14 1.27
C ALA A 75 7.14 -7.60 0.99
N VAL A 76 6.46 -6.98 0.00
CA VAL A 76 5.12 -7.39 -0.43
C VAL A 76 5.12 -8.79 -1.04
N LEU A 77 6.09 -9.11 -1.91
CA LEU A 77 6.21 -10.45 -2.49
C LEU A 77 6.50 -11.50 -1.41
N LEU A 78 7.45 -11.23 -0.51
CA LEU A 78 7.83 -12.14 0.57
C LEU A 78 6.64 -12.42 1.49
N LYS A 79 5.94 -11.37 1.95
CA LYS A 79 4.77 -11.51 2.82
C LYS A 79 3.67 -12.33 2.14
N LYS A 80 3.36 -12.05 0.86
CA LYS A 80 2.32 -12.78 0.13
C LYS A 80 2.68 -14.25 -0.09
N THR A 81 3.93 -14.52 -0.45
CA THR A 81 4.41 -15.89 -0.73
C THR A 81 4.51 -16.70 0.54
N ALA A 82 5.01 -16.12 1.64
CA ALA A 82 5.08 -16.76 2.95
C ALA A 82 3.69 -17.08 3.50
N PHE A 83 2.72 -16.17 3.36
CA PHE A 83 1.34 -16.42 3.77
C PHE A 83 0.71 -17.57 2.98
N LEU A 84 0.91 -17.58 1.66
CA LEU A 84 0.43 -18.65 0.79
C LEU A 84 1.07 -20.01 1.14
N TYR A 85 2.37 -19.98 1.47
CA TYR A 85 3.10 -21.17 1.90
C TYR A 85 2.58 -21.71 3.23
N GLY A 86 2.33 -20.84 4.22
CA GLY A 86 1.70 -21.24 5.47
C GLY A 86 0.34 -21.90 5.27
N ILE A 87 -0.51 -21.36 4.39
CA ILE A 87 -1.80 -21.98 4.04
C ILE A 87 -1.58 -23.34 3.38
N ALA A 88 -0.63 -23.46 2.45
CA ALA A 88 -0.36 -24.72 1.76
C ALA A 88 0.16 -25.80 2.71
N ILE A 89 1.03 -25.45 3.66
CA ILE A 89 1.52 -26.36 4.71
C ILE A 89 0.33 -26.90 5.51
N LEU A 90 -0.60 -26.03 5.92
CA LEU A 90 -1.80 -26.45 6.67
C LEU A 90 -2.73 -27.32 5.83
N LEU A 91 -2.93 -26.98 4.55
CA LEU A 91 -3.77 -27.74 3.63
C LEU A 91 -3.27 -29.18 3.46
N TYR A 92 -1.95 -29.36 3.39
CA TYR A 92 -1.32 -30.66 3.16
C TYR A 92 -0.89 -31.38 4.44
N LEU A 93 -1.05 -30.76 5.61
CA LEU A 93 -0.72 -31.37 6.88
C LEU A 93 -1.40 -32.75 7.05
N PRO A 94 -2.71 -32.95 6.80
CA PRO A 94 -3.33 -34.27 6.95
C PRO A 94 -2.71 -35.37 6.08
N LEU A 95 -2.29 -35.04 4.84
CA LEU A 95 -1.61 -35.98 3.96
C LEU A 95 -0.21 -36.32 4.47
N ASN A 96 0.48 -35.35 5.06
CA ASN A 96 1.77 -35.58 5.73
C ASN A 96 1.63 -36.49 6.95
N ILE A 97 0.55 -36.34 7.74
CA ILE A 97 0.23 -37.27 8.83
C ILE A 97 0.05 -38.69 8.28
N TYR A 98 -0.76 -38.83 7.22
CA TYR A 98 -1.03 -40.12 6.59
C TYR A 98 0.22 -40.77 5.98
N ALA A 99 1.09 -39.98 5.36
CA ALA A 99 2.35 -40.46 4.78
C ALA A 99 3.44 -40.79 5.81
N GLY A 100 3.22 -40.47 7.10
CA GLY A 100 4.18 -40.73 8.17
C GLY A 100 5.32 -39.72 8.30
N THR A 101 5.32 -38.64 7.52
CA THR A 101 6.42 -37.64 7.51
C THR A 101 6.56 -36.88 8.83
N LEU A 102 5.53 -36.86 9.68
CA LEU A 102 5.61 -36.33 11.06
C LEU A 102 6.65 -37.06 11.92
N GLY A 103 6.95 -38.33 11.63
CA GLY A 103 7.97 -39.09 12.34
C GLY A 103 9.37 -38.49 12.13
N GLU A 104 9.66 -38.05 10.91
CA GLU A 104 10.93 -37.44 10.51
C GLU A 104 11.07 -36.02 11.07
N TRP A 105 9.97 -35.27 11.17
CA TRP A 105 9.92 -33.91 11.74
C TRP A 105 10.12 -33.85 13.25
N ARG A 106 10.11 -34.98 13.97
CA ARG A 106 10.52 -35.03 15.38
C ARG A 106 11.96 -34.56 15.55
N TYR A 107 12.80 -34.74 14.52
CA TYR A 107 14.13 -34.16 14.45
C TYR A 107 14.05 -32.76 13.84
N LEU A 108 14.27 -31.73 14.67
CA LEU A 108 14.09 -30.33 14.28
C LEU A 108 14.88 -29.93 13.00
N PRO A 109 16.12 -30.40 12.76
CA PRO A 109 16.82 -30.08 11.52
C PRO A 109 16.12 -30.58 10.25
N ASN A 110 15.43 -31.73 10.29
CA ASN A 110 14.67 -32.23 9.14
C ASN A 110 13.45 -31.34 8.86
N LEU A 111 12.74 -30.91 9.91
CA LEU A 111 11.63 -29.97 9.78
C LEU A 111 12.09 -28.63 9.20
N LEU A 112 13.24 -28.11 9.66
CA LEU A 112 13.79 -26.85 9.13
C LEU A 112 14.22 -26.99 7.67
N LYS A 113 14.85 -28.12 7.31
CA LYS A 113 15.22 -28.45 5.93
C LYS A 113 13.99 -28.46 5.01
N ASP A 114 12.92 -29.14 5.39
CA ASP A 114 11.68 -29.20 4.60
C ASP A 114 10.98 -27.85 4.51
N ILE A 115 10.94 -27.08 5.60
CA ILE A 115 10.30 -25.76 5.57
C ILE A 115 11.10 -24.80 4.69
N VAL A 116 12.43 -24.79 4.77
CA VAL A 116 13.27 -23.75 4.17
C VAL A 116 13.71 -24.08 2.74
N PHE A 117 13.97 -25.34 2.42
CA PHE A 117 14.57 -25.74 1.14
C PHE A 117 13.67 -26.67 0.32
N ASP A 118 13.22 -27.78 0.91
CA ASP A 118 12.68 -28.89 0.13
C ASP A 118 11.14 -28.85 -0.03
N GLY A 119 10.47 -28.00 0.74
CA GLY A 119 9.02 -27.93 0.81
C GLY A 119 8.43 -29.07 1.65
N THR A 120 7.42 -28.77 2.47
CA THR A 120 6.78 -29.77 3.34
C THR A 120 5.94 -30.82 2.62
N PHE A 121 5.83 -30.75 1.29
CA PHE A 121 5.12 -31.71 0.45
C PHE A 121 5.67 -31.63 -0.99
N TYR A 122 5.65 -32.73 -1.74
CA TYR A 122 6.45 -33.01 -2.96
C TYR A 122 6.49 -31.94 -4.08
N HIS A 123 5.63 -30.93 -4.05
CA HIS A 123 5.57 -29.85 -5.05
C HIS A 123 5.55 -28.46 -4.41
N LEU A 124 5.62 -28.31 -3.09
CA LEU A 124 5.56 -27.00 -2.43
C LEU A 124 6.89 -26.24 -2.42
N TRP A 125 7.99 -26.88 -2.81
CA TRP A 125 9.35 -26.32 -2.85
C TRP A 125 9.47 -25.00 -3.63
N TYR A 126 8.61 -24.77 -4.62
CA TYR A 126 8.55 -23.51 -5.37
C TYR A 126 8.38 -22.28 -4.48
N LEU A 127 7.57 -22.37 -3.42
CA LEU A 127 7.27 -21.22 -2.56
C LEU A 127 8.48 -20.76 -1.73
N PRO A 128 9.18 -21.63 -0.96
CA PRO A 128 10.43 -21.25 -0.32
C PRO A 128 11.50 -20.89 -1.36
N ALA A 129 11.55 -21.58 -2.51
CA ALA A 129 12.48 -21.23 -3.58
C ALA A 129 12.25 -19.83 -4.16
N ALA A 130 10.98 -19.40 -4.31
CA ALA A 130 10.62 -18.06 -4.77
C ALA A 130 11.03 -16.99 -3.75
N ILE A 131 10.86 -17.26 -2.45
CA ILE A 131 11.27 -16.38 -1.35
C ILE A 131 12.79 -16.18 -1.39
N PHE A 132 13.54 -17.28 -1.37
CA PHE A 132 15.00 -17.24 -1.29
C PHE A 132 15.63 -16.69 -2.58
N GLY A 133 15.14 -17.13 -3.74
CA GLY A 133 15.58 -16.66 -5.05
C GLY A 133 15.34 -15.16 -5.26
N ALA A 134 14.19 -14.64 -4.82
CA ALA A 134 13.90 -13.20 -4.88
C ALA A 134 14.84 -12.39 -3.99
N CYS A 135 15.13 -12.88 -2.77
CA CYS A 135 16.08 -12.24 -1.85
C CYS A 135 17.50 -12.19 -2.44
N ILE A 136 18.00 -13.31 -2.98
CA ILE A 136 19.32 -13.37 -3.61
C ILE A 136 19.40 -12.41 -4.80
N ALA A 137 18.45 -12.50 -5.75
CA ALA A 137 18.44 -11.65 -6.93
C ALA A 137 18.37 -10.15 -6.56
N TRP A 138 17.57 -9.79 -5.56
CA TRP A 138 17.49 -8.41 -5.07
C TRP A 138 18.79 -7.96 -4.40
N LEU A 139 19.41 -8.79 -3.56
CA LEU A 139 20.70 -8.48 -2.91
C LEU A 139 21.82 -8.30 -3.93
N LEU A 140 21.90 -9.17 -4.93
CA LEU A 140 22.88 -9.07 -6.01
C LEU A 140 22.69 -7.78 -6.80
N LEU A 141 21.47 -7.48 -7.25
CA LEU A 141 21.19 -6.24 -7.99
C LEU A 141 21.33 -4.97 -7.15
N LYS A 142 21.21 -5.06 -5.82
CA LYS A 142 21.44 -3.94 -4.91
C LYS A 142 22.93 -3.60 -4.80
N ARG A 143 23.81 -4.60 -4.89
CA ARG A 143 25.26 -4.44 -4.65
C ARG A 143 26.09 -4.42 -5.94
N LEU A 144 25.59 -5.00 -7.02
CA LEU A 144 26.36 -5.26 -8.24
C LEU A 144 25.59 -4.81 -9.49
N PRO A 145 26.30 -4.43 -10.57
CA PRO A 145 25.71 -4.22 -11.88
C PRO A 145 24.95 -5.46 -12.38
N SER A 146 23.93 -5.23 -13.19
CA SER A 146 23.02 -6.27 -13.71
C SER A 146 23.73 -7.45 -14.38
N ARG A 147 24.81 -7.19 -15.14
CA ARG A 147 25.64 -8.23 -15.77
C ARG A 147 26.38 -9.10 -14.75
N GLN A 148 27.01 -8.50 -13.75
CA GLN A 148 27.76 -9.25 -12.71
C GLN A 148 26.81 -10.06 -11.83
N ALA A 149 25.68 -9.47 -11.44
CA ALA A 149 24.62 -10.16 -10.72
C ALA A 149 24.11 -11.39 -11.49
N PHE A 150 23.94 -11.27 -12.82
CA PHE A 150 23.55 -12.40 -13.66
C PHE A 150 24.62 -13.49 -13.72
N ILE A 151 25.90 -13.13 -13.89
CA ILE A 151 27.02 -14.09 -13.91
C ILE A 151 27.06 -14.89 -12.60
N ILE A 152 26.93 -14.24 -11.44
CA ILE A 152 26.91 -14.94 -10.14
C ILE A 152 25.71 -15.90 -10.07
N SER A 153 24.53 -15.47 -10.51
CA SER A 153 23.35 -16.35 -10.55
C SER A 153 23.52 -17.54 -11.50
N LEU A 154 24.26 -17.35 -12.60
CA LEU A 154 24.60 -18.41 -13.56
C LEU A 154 25.59 -19.42 -12.96
N ILE A 155 26.59 -18.94 -12.21
CA ILE A 155 27.53 -19.82 -11.48
C ILE A 155 26.76 -20.68 -10.46
N LEU A 156 25.84 -20.07 -9.70
CA LEU A 156 24.97 -20.81 -8.77
C LEU A 156 24.15 -21.89 -9.51
N TYR A 157 23.62 -21.56 -10.70
CA TYR A 157 22.90 -22.53 -11.53
C TYR A 157 23.77 -23.69 -12.00
N ILE A 158 25.01 -23.42 -12.42
CA ILE A 158 25.96 -24.45 -12.85
C ILE A 158 26.32 -25.37 -11.68
N VAL A 159 26.57 -24.82 -10.49
CA VAL A 159 26.74 -25.63 -9.27
C VAL A 159 25.50 -26.49 -9.03
N GLY A 160 24.30 -25.93 -9.21
CA GLY A 160 23.06 -26.71 -9.09
C GLY A 160 22.96 -27.86 -10.10
N LEU A 161 23.33 -27.64 -11.37
CA LEU A 161 23.29 -28.63 -12.44
C LEU A 161 24.08 -29.90 -12.07
N PHE A 162 25.28 -29.71 -11.54
CA PHE A 162 26.18 -30.80 -11.12
C PHE A 162 25.72 -31.51 -9.83
N GLY A 163 24.74 -30.97 -9.11
CA GLY A 163 24.02 -31.66 -8.03
C GLY A 163 22.70 -32.31 -8.46
N ASP A 164 22.26 -32.10 -9.70
CA ASP A 164 20.96 -32.54 -10.25
C ASP A 164 21.19 -33.43 -11.49
N SER A 165 20.91 -32.94 -12.69
CA SER A 165 21.01 -33.71 -13.94
C SER A 165 22.43 -34.14 -14.35
N TYR A 166 23.47 -33.46 -13.85
CA TYR A 166 24.89 -33.78 -14.14
C TYR A 166 25.58 -34.52 -12.99
N TYR A 167 24.84 -34.96 -11.97
CA TYR A 167 25.41 -35.54 -10.75
C TYR A 167 26.32 -36.75 -11.00
N GLY A 168 26.00 -37.62 -11.95
CA GLY A 168 26.81 -38.78 -12.30
C GLY A 168 28.21 -38.45 -12.82
N ILE A 169 28.47 -37.18 -13.20
CA ILE A 169 29.83 -36.69 -13.46
C ILE A 169 30.50 -36.26 -12.15
N SER A 170 29.79 -35.49 -11.32
CA SER A 170 30.32 -35.02 -10.03
C SER A 170 30.59 -36.14 -9.03
N GLU A 171 29.78 -37.18 -9.02
CA GLU A 171 29.97 -38.33 -8.13
C GLU A 171 31.28 -39.08 -8.44
N LYS A 172 31.73 -39.07 -9.70
CA LYS A 172 32.99 -39.70 -10.10
C LYS A 172 34.23 -38.93 -9.66
N ILE A 173 34.08 -37.68 -9.21
CA ILE A 173 35.17 -36.83 -8.76
C ILE A 173 35.14 -36.76 -7.22
N PRO A 174 36.11 -37.35 -6.50
CA PRO A 174 36.03 -37.53 -5.04
C PRO A 174 35.75 -36.23 -4.25
N PHE A 175 36.41 -35.13 -4.63
CA PHE A 175 36.20 -33.83 -4.02
C PHE A 175 34.76 -33.32 -4.21
N LEU A 176 34.23 -33.37 -5.44
CA LEU A 176 32.87 -32.92 -5.74
C LEU A 176 31.82 -33.83 -5.08
N LYS A 177 32.06 -35.14 -5.05
CA LYS A 177 31.20 -36.09 -4.33
C LYS A 177 31.06 -35.69 -2.86
N ALA A 178 32.17 -35.39 -2.17
CA ALA A 178 32.15 -34.95 -0.78
C ALA A 178 31.40 -33.62 -0.60
N VAL A 179 31.61 -32.65 -1.49
CA VAL A 179 30.91 -31.36 -1.47
C VAL A 179 29.39 -31.55 -1.60
N TYR A 180 28.94 -32.32 -2.58
CA TYR A 180 27.50 -32.55 -2.78
C TYR A 180 26.89 -33.43 -1.69
N GLN A 181 27.61 -34.42 -1.15
CA GLN A 181 27.13 -35.19 -0.01
C GLN A 181 26.88 -34.30 1.21
N ASN A 182 27.80 -33.38 1.52
CA ASN A 182 27.61 -32.38 2.58
C ASN A 182 26.47 -31.41 2.27
N LEU A 183 26.31 -31.01 1.01
CA LEU A 183 25.19 -30.16 0.59
C LEU A 183 23.84 -30.86 0.82
N PHE A 184 23.77 -32.17 0.55
CA PHE A 184 22.54 -32.94 0.70
C PHE A 184 22.09 -33.16 2.15
N TRP A 185 22.93 -32.84 3.14
CA TRP A 185 22.49 -32.72 4.53
C TRP A 185 21.53 -31.55 4.75
N PHE A 186 21.66 -30.47 3.97
CA PHE A 186 20.88 -29.24 4.14
C PHE A 186 19.70 -29.11 3.17
N SER A 187 19.70 -29.84 2.04
CA SER A 187 18.61 -29.88 1.06
C SER A 187 18.72 -31.14 0.21
N ASP A 188 17.62 -31.86 0.00
CA ASP A 188 17.64 -33.15 -0.71
C ASP A 188 18.10 -33.05 -2.18
N TYR A 189 17.89 -31.88 -2.78
CA TYR A 189 18.19 -31.61 -4.18
C TYR A 189 18.63 -30.17 -4.40
N THR A 190 19.41 -29.94 -5.45
CA THR A 190 19.89 -28.59 -5.80
C THR A 190 18.88 -27.77 -6.60
N ARG A 191 17.76 -28.36 -7.03
CA ARG A 191 16.61 -27.65 -7.60
C ARG A 191 15.84 -26.87 -6.53
N ASN A 192 16.47 -25.86 -5.94
CA ASN A 192 15.95 -25.12 -4.80
C ASN A 192 16.13 -23.59 -4.97
N GLY A 193 15.81 -22.84 -3.92
CA GLY A 193 15.89 -21.38 -3.93
C GLY A 193 17.31 -20.80 -4.09
N LEU A 194 18.35 -21.57 -3.78
CA LEU A 194 19.74 -21.11 -3.78
C LEU A 194 20.38 -21.29 -5.16
N PHE A 195 20.29 -22.49 -5.74
CA PHE A 195 20.99 -22.80 -6.98
C PHE A 195 20.11 -22.64 -8.23
N PHE A 196 18.80 -22.88 -8.12
CA PHE A 196 17.92 -22.88 -9.29
C PHE A 196 17.21 -21.55 -9.52
N ALA A 197 16.53 -21.02 -8.50
CA ALA A 197 15.67 -19.85 -8.65
C ALA A 197 16.38 -18.53 -9.08
N PRO A 198 17.57 -18.16 -8.56
CA PRO A 198 18.12 -16.81 -8.75
C PRO A 198 18.34 -16.42 -10.21
N VAL A 199 18.84 -17.34 -11.05
CA VAL A 199 19.13 -17.06 -12.47
C VAL A 199 17.86 -16.71 -13.24
N PHE A 200 16.74 -17.35 -12.93
CA PHE A 200 15.46 -17.07 -13.59
C PHE A 200 14.84 -15.75 -13.13
N PHE A 201 14.97 -15.39 -11.85
CA PHE A 201 14.62 -14.04 -11.39
C PHE A 201 15.45 -12.98 -12.13
N MET A 202 16.75 -13.22 -12.29
CA MET A 202 17.66 -12.33 -13.00
C MET A 202 17.32 -12.23 -14.50
N LEU A 203 17.03 -13.35 -15.18
CA LEU A 203 16.60 -13.34 -16.58
C LEU A 203 15.31 -12.50 -16.76
N GLY A 204 14.33 -12.67 -15.87
CA GLY A 204 13.12 -11.85 -15.86
C GLY A 204 13.44 -10.36 -15.69
N ALA A 205 14.31 -10.02 -14.75
CA ALA A 205 14.74 -8.64 -14.49
C ALA A 205 15.45 -8.01 -15.70
N LEU A 206 16.35 -8.75 -16.35
CA LEU A 206 17.08 -8.31 -17.54
C LEU A 206 16.14 -8.05 -18.72
N LEU A 207 15.18 -8.96 -18.97
CA LEU A 207 14.20 -8.81 -20.04
C LEU A 207 13.26 -7.62 -19.81
N ALA A 208 12.94 -7.30 -18.54
CA ALA A 208 12.15 -6.12 -18.22
C ALA A 208 12.87 -4.80 -18.53
N ARG A 209 14.20 -4.79 -18.47
CA ARG A 209 15.06 -3.61 -18.74
C ARG A 209 15.46 -3.47 -20.21
N GLN A 210 15.25 -4.50 -21.01
CA GLN A 210 15.66 -4.51 -22.40
C GLN A 210 14.82 -3.51 -23.22
N THR A 211 15.48 -2.50 -23.79
CA THR A 211 14.83 -1.43 -24.58
C THR A 211 14.56 -1.83 -26.03
N LYS A 212 15.41 -2.68 -26.62
CA LYS A 212 15.25 -3.19 -28.00
C LYS A 212 14.74 -4.64 -28.00
N ARG A 213 13.58 -4.86 -28.60
CA ARG A 213 12.97 -6.20 -28.73
C ARG A 213 13.61 -6.98 -29.88
N ILE A 214 13.84 -8.27 -29.67
CA ILE A 214 14.24 -9.18 -30.75
C ILE A 214 13.01 -9.51 -31.60
N PRO A 215 13.11 -9.58 -32.95
CA PRO A 215 11.99 -9.92 -33.81
C PRO A 215 11.38 -11.29 -33.47
N LEU A 216 10.05 -11.42 -33.59
CA LEU A 216 9.33 -12.66 -33.26
C LEU A 216 9.89 -13.88 -34.01
N LYS A 217 10.24 -13.74 -35.29
CA LYS A 217 10.84 -14.82 -36.09
C LYS A 217 12.14 -15.34 -35.45
N THR A 218 13.01 -14.45 -35.02
CA THR A 218 14.25 -14.80 -34.33
C THR A 218 13.98 -15.44 -32.97
N CYS A 219 12.98 -14.96 -32.21
CA CYS A 219 12.58 -15.60 -30.96
C CYS A 219 12.06 -17.02 -31.18
N LEU A 220 11.24 -17.25 -32.21
CA LEU A 220 10.70 -18.57 -32.52
C LEU A 220 11.77 -19.54 -33.01
N ILE A 221 12.69 -19.09 -33.88
CA ILE A 221 13.84 -19.89 -34.33
C ILE A 221 14.75 -20.23 -33.14
N GLY A 222 15.09 -19.22 -32.31
CA GLY A 222 15.91 -19.42 -31.13
C GLY A 222 15.26 -20.37 -30.13
N LEU A 223 13.95 -20.26 -29.92
CA LEU A 223 13.18 -21.19 -29.09
C LEU A 223 13.21 -22.61 -29.64
N ALA A 224 12.98 -22.80 -30.94
CA ALA A 224 13.00 -24.12 -31.58
C ALA A 224 14.39 -24.77 -31.47
N VAL A 225 15.45 -24.03 -31.79
CA VAL A 225 16.84 -24.52 -31.73
C VAL A 225 17.23 -24.87 -30.29
N SER A 226 16.99 -23.97 -29.34
CA SER A 226 17.31 -24.23 -27.92
C SER A 226 16.48 -25.39 -27.34
N PHE A 227 15.23 -25.55 -27.75
CA PHE A 227 14.41 -26.69 -27.35
C PHE A 227 14.94 -28.02 -27.91
N VAL A 228 15.35 -28.08 -29.18
CA VAL A 228 15.98 -29.27 -29.76
C VAL A 228 17.25 -29.63 -29.00
N PHE A 229 18.10 -28.66 -28.69
CA PHE A 229 19.30 -28.93 -27.89
C PHE A 229 18.96 -29.38 -26.46
N MET A 230 17.93 -28.80 -25.82
CA MET A 230 17.46 -29.23 -24.50
C MET A 230 16.89 -30.66 -24.52
N LEU A 231 16.20 -31.03 -25.60
CA LEU A 231 15.70 -32.38 -25.82
C LEU A 231 16.86 -33.38 -25.96
N THR A 232 17.84 -33.05 -26.81
CA THR A 232 19.04 -33.88 -26.97
C THR A 232 19.82 -33.99 -25.66
N GLU A 233 20.01 -32.88 -24.94
CA GLU A 233 20.66 -32.85 -23.62
C GLU A 233 19.93 -33.78 -22.63
N GLY A 234 18.61 -33.64 -22.50
CA GLY A 234 17.81 -34.49 -21.61
C GLY A 234 17.87 -35.97 -21.95
N LEU A 235 17.76 -36.32 -23.25
CA LEU A 235 17.84 -37.71 -23.70
C LEU A 235 19.22 -38.33 -23.49
N LEU A 236 20.31 -37.57 -23.74
CA LEU A 236 21.67 -38.04 -23.52
C LEU A 236 21.93 -38.27 -22.03
N LEU A 237 21.61 -37.29 -21.19
CA LEU A 237 21.80 -37.40 -19.73
C LEU A 237 21.03 -38.60 -19.17
N HIS A 238 19.77 -38.76 -19.57
CA HIS A 238 18.93 -39.88 -19.17
C HIS A 238 19.47 -41.23 -19.66
N GLY A 239 19.88 -41.32 -20.94
CA GLY A 239 20.45 -42.52 -21.53
C GLY A 239 21.76 -42.96 -20.85
N PHE A 240 22.60 -42.01 -20.45
CA PHE A 240 23.82 -42.28 -19.68
C PHE A 240 23.60 -42.48 -18.18
N LYS A 241 22.34 -42.39 -17.70
CA LYS A 241 21.97 -42.50 -16.27
C LYS A 241 22.79 -41.57 -15.36
N LEU A 242 23.11 -40.37 -15.86
CA LEU A 242 23.84 -39.35 -15.11
C LEU A 242 22.99 -38.57 -14.09
N PRO A 243 21.72 -38.25 -14.36
CA PRO A 243 20.91 -37.48 -13.44
C PRO A 243 20.69 -38.16 -12.08
N LYS A 244 20.90 -37.41 -10.99
CA LYS A 244 20.26 -37.73 -9.70
C LYS A 244 18.76 -37.38 -9.75
N HIS A 245 18.46 -36.27 -10.42
CA HIS A 245 17.10 -35.82 -10.74
C HIS A 245 17.09 -35.19 -12.14
N ASP A 246 16.05 -35.41 -12.95
CA ASP A 246 15.94 -34.84 -14.30
C ASP A 246 15.22 -33.49 -14.27
N SER A 247 15.83 -32.46 -13.67
CA SER A 247 15.12 -31.18 -13.44
C SER A 247 15.85 -29.92 -13.89
N MET A 248 17.17 -29.98 -14.10
CA MET A 248 17.98 -28.83 -14.52
C MET A 248 18.69 -29.11 -15.84
N TYR A 249 18.71 -28.16 -16.78
CA TYR A 249 19.42 -28.31 -18.06
C TYR A 249 20.13 -27.03 -18.43
N LEU A 250 21.29 -27.12 -19.06
CA LEU A 250 22.01 -25.98 -19.59
C LEU A 250 21.17 -25.25 -20.65
N MET A 251 20.54 -26.00 -21.55
CA MET A 251 19.72 -25.45 -22.64
C MET A 251 18.35 -24.95 -22.19
N LEU A 252 17.98 -25.18 -20.92
CA LEU A 252 16.78 -24.58 -20.34
C LEU A 252 16.88 -23.05 -20.27
N LEU A 253 18.07 -22.50 -20.00
CA LEU A 253 18.27 -21.04 -19.91
C LEU A 253 17.97 -20.31 -21.23
N PRO A 254 18.57 -20.68 -22.38
CA PRO A 254 18.24 -20.05 -23.66
C PRO A 254 16.79 -20.35 -24.10
N CYS A 255 16.27 -21.57 -23.83
CA CYS A 255 14.88 -21.90 -24.10
C CYS A 255 13.93 -20.94 -23.37
N MET A 256 14.17 -20.72 -22.07
CA MET A 256 13.39 -19.80 -21.25
C MET A 256 13.52 -18.34 -21.69
N PHE A 257 14.71 -17.90 -22.10
CA PHE A 257 14.92 -16.56 -22.63
C PHE A 257 14.09 -16.30 -23.89
N PHE A 258 14.16 -17.19 -24.89
CA PHE A 258 13.42 -17.02 -26.14
C PHE A 258 11.91 -17.23 -25.98
N LEU A 259 11.50 -18.18 -25.14
CA LEU A 259 10.10 -18.39 -24.76
C LEU A 259 9.52 -17.12 -24.14
N PHE A 260 10.19 -16.55 -23.12
CA PHE A 260 9.68 -15.38 -22.43
C PHE A 260 9.62 -14.15 -23.35
N GLN A 261 10.58 -13.99 -24.26
CA GLN A 261 10.53 -12.93 -25.26
C GLN A 261 9.39 -13.08 -26.27
N SER A 262 9.11 -14.30 -26.74
CA SER A 262 8.03 -14.53 -27.73
C SER A 262 6.65 -14.15 -27.17
N LEU A 263 6.42 -14.37 -25.87
CA LEU A 263 5.17 -14.01 -25.19
C LEU A 263 4.86 -12.50 -25.18
N HIS A 264 5.86 -11.64 -25.41
CA HIS A 264 5.64 -10.19 -25.50
C HIS A 264 4.93 -9.75 -26.79
N PHE A 265 4.87 -10.62 -27.79
CA PHE A 265 4.22 -10.35 -29.08
C PHE A 265 2.73 -10.70 -29.09
N TRP A 266 2.24 -11.43 -28.09
CA TRP A 266 0.84 -11.80 -27.97
C TRP A 266 0.01 -10.59 -27.56
N LYS A 267 -0.81 -10.09 -28.49
CA LYS A 267 -1.81 -9.04 -28.24
C LYS A 267 -3.12 -9.69 -27.81
N GLY A 268 -3.80 -9.10 -26.82
CA GLY A 268 -5.10 -9.60 -26.38
C GLY A 268 -5.54 -8.97 -25.07
N LYS A 269 -6.76 -9.27 -24.64
CA LYS A 269 -7.26 -8.87 -23.32
C LYS A 269 -6.34 -9.41 -22.24
N ASN A 270 -6.12 -8.64 -21.17
CA ASN A 270 -5.40 -9.08 -19.97
C ASN A 270 -6.39 -9.53 -18.87
N PRO A 271 -6.80 -10.81 -18.87
CA PRO A 271 -7.64 -11.34 -17.80
C PRO A 271 -6.83 -11.51 -16.51
N LYS A 272 -6.93 -10.53 -15.60
CA LYS A 272 -6.29 -10.60 -14.27
C LYS A 272 -6.65 -11.86 -13.48
N TYR A 273 -7.79 -12.49 -13.77
CA TYR A 273 -8.23 -13.72 -13.11
C TYR A 273 -7.32 -14.93 -13.42
N LEU A 274 -6.68 -14.98 -14.60
CA LEU A 274 -5.78 -16.08 -14.99
C LEU A 274 -4.56 -16.20 -14.04
N ARG A 275 -4.11 -15.08 -13.48
CA ARG A 275 -3.03 -15.07 -12.48
C ARG A 275 -3.42 -15.82 -11.21
N ASN A 276 -4.62 -15.58 -10.70
CA ASN A 276 -5.09 -16.24 -9.48
C ASN A 276 -5.38 -17.71 -9.77
N LEU A 277 -5.96 -17.98 -10.94
CA LEU A 277 -6.33 -19.31 -11.39
C LEU A 277 -5.10 -20.23 -11.52
N SER A 278 -4.05 -19.79 -12.21
CA SER A 278 -2.79 -20.55 -12.35
C SER A 278 -2.13 -20.88 -11.00
N MET A 279 -2.06 -19.91 -10.09
CA MET A 279 -1.53 -20.13 -8.73
C MET A 279 -2.39 -21.12 -7.93
N LEU A 280 -3.71 -21.07 -8.06
CA LEU A 280 -4.60 -22.00 -7.35
C LEU A 280 -4.48 -23.41 -7.93
N ILE A 281 -4.46 -23.57 -9.26
CA ILE A 281 -4.22 -24.87 -9.91
C ILE A 281 -2.89 -25.46 -9.40
N TYR A 282 -1.83 -24.65 -9.36
CA TYR A 282 -0.54 -25.07 -8.82
C TYR A 282 -0.66 -25.60 -7.39
N LEU A 283 -1.41 -24.93 -6.53
CA LEU A 283 -1.51 -25.31 -5.11
C LEU A 283 -2.44 -26.50 -4.85
N ILE A 284 -3.52 -26.65 -5.62
CA ILE A 284 -4.59 -27.61 -5.28
C ILE A 284 -4.53 -28.91 -6.10
N HIS A 285 -3.82 -28.94 -7.23
CA HIS A 285 -3.77 -30.13 -8.07
C HIS A 285 -3.37 -31.43 -7.35
N PRO A 286 -2.46 -31.45 -6.36
CA PRO A 286 -2.16 -32.68 -5.63
C PRO A 286 -3.28 -33.13 -4.71
N ALA A 287 -4.00 -32.20 -4.07
CA ALA A 287 -5.23 -32.54 -3.37
C ALA A 287 -6.26 -33.16 -4.34
N VAL A 288 -6.35 -32.64 -5.57
CA VAL A 288 -7.22 -33.21 -6.61
C VAL A 288 -6.75 -34.60 -7.04
N ILE A 289 -5.43 -34.88 -7.12
CA ILE A 289 -4.91 -36.23 -7.37
C ILE A 289 -5.45 -37.21 -6.31
N VAL A 290 -5.38 -36.83 -5.03
CA VAL A 290 -5.89 -37.67 -3.93
C VAL A 290 -7.40 -37.88 -4.05
N VAL A 291 -8.16 -36.82 -4.35
CA VAL A 291 -9.62 -36.90 -4.54
C VAL A 291 -9.97 -37.83 -5.71
N VAL A 292 -9.32 -37.68 -6.86
CA VAL A 292 -9.55 -38.53 -8.03
C VAL A 292 -9.24 -40.00 -7.72
N ARG A 293 -8.12 -40.28 -7.05
CA ARG A 293 -7.75 -41.65 -6.65
C ARG A 293 -8.72 -42.24 -5.63
N GLY A 294 -9.12 -41.45 -4.63
CA GLY A 294 -10.10 -41.85 -3.62
C GLY A 294 -11.47 -42.16 -4.22
N PHE A 295 -11.95 -41.30 -5.12
CA PHE A 295 -13.20 -41.51 -5.86
C PHE A 295 -13.14 -42.75 -6.74
N ALA A 296 -12.06 -42.94 -7.50
CA ALA A 296 -11.88 -44.13 -8.34
C ALA A 296 -11.90 -45.42 -7.53
N LYS A 297 -11.28 -45.41 -6.32
CA LYS A 297 -11.30 -46.56 -5.41
C LYS A 297 -12.69 -46.84 -4.84
N ALA A 298 -13.44 -45.81 -4.48
CA ALA A 298 -14.78 -45.95 -3.91
C ALA A 298 -15.84 -46.41 -4.94
N THR A 299 -15.65 -46.06 -6.23
CA THR A 299 -16.62 -46.35 -7.30
C THR A 299 -16.25 -47.55 -8.16
N GLY A 300 -15.10 -48.18 -7.95
CA GLY A 300 -14.62 -49.29 -8.79
C GLY A 300 -14.09 -48.87 -10.16
N LEU A 301 -13.82 -47.57 -10.38
CA LEU A 301 -13.37 -47.01 -11.67
C LEU A 301 -11.84 -46.89 -11.79
N GLN A 302 -11.07 -47.69 -11.06
CA GLN A 302 -9.60 -47.59 -11.02
C GLN A 302 -8.96 -47.77 -12.40
N ARG A 303 -9.43 -48.73 -13.20
CA ARG A 303 -8.93 -48.96 -14.57
C ARG A 303 -9.06 -47.74 -15.49
N LEU A 304 -10.09 -46.93 -15.28
CA LEU A 304 -10.37 -45.76 -16.11
C LEU A 304 -9.66 -44.51 -15.58
N LEU A 305 -9.70 -44.26 -14.26
CA LEU A 305 -9.28 -42.99 -13.66
C LEU A 305 -7.87 -43.02 -13.04
N ILE A 306 -7.25 -44.20 -12.90
CA ILE A 306 -5.90 -44.37 -12.35
C ILE A 306 -4.99 -45.02 -13.39
N ASP A 307 -5.40 -46.17 -13.95
CA ASP A 307 -4.51 -46.96 -14.81
C ASP A 307 -4.36 -46.34 -16.21
N ASN A 308 -5.38 -45.63 -16.70
CA ASN A 308 -5.27 -44.84 -17.93
C ASN A 308 -4.64 -43.47 -17.63
N SER A 309 -3.34 -43.34 -17.91
CA SER A 309 -2.54 -42.15 -17.59
C SER A 309 -3.06 -40.86 -18.24
N VAL A 310 -3.60 -40.95 -19.47
CA VAL A 310 -4.15 -39.80 -20.19
C VAL A 310 -5.43 -39.32 -19.50
N ILE A 311 -6.34 -40.24 -19.19
CA ILE A 311 -7.60 -39.92 -18.51
C ILE A 311 -7.31 -39.42 -17.09
N HIS A 312 -6.33 -40.00 -16.38
CA HIS A 312 -5.91 -39.53 -15.07
C HIS A 312 -5.45 -38.07 -15.12
N TYR A 313 -4.58 -37.71 -16.05
CA TYR A 313 -4.16 -36.32 -16.26
C TYR A 313 -5.33 -35.40 -16.58
N LEU A 314 -6.20 -35.78 -17.52
CA LEU A 314 -7.36 -34.95 -17.91
C LEU A 314 -8.30 -34.72 -16.73
N ALA A 315 -8.57 -35.75 -15.93
CA ALA A 315 -9.42 -35.66 -14.74
C ALA A 315 -8.81 -34.75 -13.67
N VAL A 316 -7.50 -34.88 -13.41
CA VAL A 316 -6.81 -34.03 -12.44
C VAL A 316 -6.72 -32.58 -12.94
N ALA A 317 -6.43 -32.37 -14.23
CA ALA A 317 -6.34 -31.04 -14.84
C ALA A 317 -7.71 -30.33 -14.83
N SER A 318 -8.77 -30.99 -15.30
CA SER A 318 -10.12 -30.41 -15.30
C SER A 318 -10.64 -30.19 -13.88
N GLY A 319 -10.43 -31.14 -12.96
CA GLY A 319 -10.81 -31.02 -11.57
C GLY A 319 -10.09 -29.86 -10.86
N SER A 320 -8.79 -29.69 -11.11
CA SER A 320 -8.01 -28.57 -10.57
C SER A 320 -8.47 -27.24 -11.14
N PHE A 321 -8.78 -27.18 -12.44
CA PHE A 321 -9.29 -25.98 -13.07
C PHE A 321 -10.67 -25.58 -12.51
N ALA A 322 -11.59 -26.54 -12.41
CA ALA A 322 -12.93 -26.32 -11.84
C ALA A 322 -12.87 -25.90 -10.37
N ALA A 323 -12.08 -26.59 -9.55
CA ALA A 323 -11.88 -26.24 -8.14
C ALA A 323 -11.25 -24.84 -7.99
N ALA A 324 -10.28 -24.49 -8.84
CA ALA A 324 -9.68 -23.17 -8.85
C ALA A 324 -10.71 -22.09 -9.24
N ILE A 325 -11.58 -22.33 -10.23
CA ILE A 325 -12.68 -21.41 -10.58
C ILE A 325 -13.62 -21.22 -9.39
N VAL A 326 -14.08 -22.31 -8.77
CA VAL A 326 -15.00 -22.24 -7.62
C VAL A 326 -14.36 -21.47 -6.46
N LEU A 327 -13.08 -21.72 -6.16
CA LEU A 327 -12.35 -20.97 -5.14
C LEU A 327 -12.22 -19.49 -5.49
N VAL A 328 -11.92 -19.14 -6.75
CA VAL A 328 -11.91 -17.75 -7.21
C VAL A 328 -13.30 -17.13 -7.04
N MET A 329 -14.38 -17.82 -7.41
CA MET A 329 -15.75 -17.32 -7.25
C MET A 329 -16.13 -17.13 -5.76
N ILE A 330 -15.72 -18.04 -4.87
CA ILE A 330 -15.98 -17.91 -3.42
C ILE A 330 -15.17 -16.74 -2.84
N LEU A 331 -13.88 -16.64 -3.19
CA LEU A 331 -13.01 -15.57 -2.74
C LEU A 331 -13.49 -14.21 -3.27
N ASP A 332 -13.91 -14.16 -4.54
CA ASP A 332 -14.48 -12.96 -5.15
C ASP A 332 -15.83 -12.63 -4.54
N ARG A 333 -16.71 -13.61 -4.23
CA ARG A 333 -17.98 -13.39 -3.52
C ARG A 333 -17.77 -12.84 -2.11
N LYS A 334 -16.76 -13.31 -1.36
CA LYS A 334 -16.36 -12.70 -0.08
C LYS A 334 -15.85 -11.26 -0.28
N ARG A 335 -15.14 -11.01 -1.38
CA ARG A 335 -14.69 -9.67 -1.77
C ARG A 335 -15.85 -8.79 -2.23
N THR A 336 -16.88 -9.34 -2.87
CA THR A 336 -18.13 -8.65 -3.22
C THR A 336 -18.96 -8.41 -1.97
N HIS A 337 -18.90 -9.27 -0.95
CA HIS A 337 -19.51 -9.03 0.36
C HIS A 337 -18.79 -7.93 1.15
N GLN A 338 -17.45 -7.84 1.04
CA GLN A 338 -16.68 -6.68 1.52
C GLN A 338 -16.87 -5.42 0.67
N SER A 339 -17.16 -5.56 -0.63
CA SER A 339 -17.55 -4.47 -1.51
C SER A 339 -18.96 -3.97 -1.18
N ASN A 340 -19.89 -4.89 -0.89
CA ASN A 340 -21.24 -4.60 -0.43
C ASN A 340 -21.24 -4.06 1.01
N SER A 341 -20.26 -4.41 1.85
CA SER A 341 -20.05 -3.69 3.12
C SER A 341 -19.57 -2.26 2.85
N ARG A 342 -18.63 -2.06 1.91
CA ARG A 342 -18.23 -0.72 1.43
C ARG A 342 -19.39 0.08 0.83
N GLN A 343 -20.40 -0.59 0.28
CA GLN A 343 -21.61 0.03 -0.27
C GLN A 343 -22.67 0.32 0.81
N ARG A 344 -22.81 -0.54 1.84
CA ARG A 344 -23.59 -0.27 3.07
C ARG A 344 -23.09 0.96 3.83
N HIS A 345 -21.80 1.26 3.67
CA HIS A 345 -21.11 2.39 4.28
C HIS A 345 -21.36 3.75 3.58
N GLN A 346 -22.12 3.76 2.48
CA GLN A 346 -22.46 4.97 1.71
C GLN A 346 -23.98 5.18 1.64
N ASP A 347 -24.73 4.69 2.61
CA ASP A 347 -26.20 4.67 2.56
C ASP A 347 -26.86 6.04 2.81
N ARG A 348 -26.16 6.96 3.50
CA ARG A 348 -26.71 8.29 3.86
C ARG A 348 -25.78 9.45 3.51
N VAL A 349 -24.69 9.62 4.25
CA VAL A 349 -23.73 10.71 4.10
C VAL A 349 -22.35 10.21 4.49
N TRP A 350 -21.33 10.55 3.70
CA TRP A 350 -19.96 10.13 3.95
C TRP A 350 -18.96 11.18 3.46
N ALA A 351 -17.77 11.14 4.04
CA ALA A 351 -16.61 11.89 3.60
C ALA A 351 -15.63 10.93 2.91
N GLU A 352 -15.33 11.17 1.64
CA GLU A 352 -14.30 10.45 0.90
C GLU A 352 -12.95 11.10 1.14
N ILE A 353 -11.96 10.32 1.56
CA ILE A 353 -10.63 10.79 1.93
C ILE A 353 -9.61 10.21 0.94
N ASN A 354 -9.11 11.06 0.04
CA ASN A 354 -8.22 10.68 -1.04
C ASN A 354 -6.75 10.63 -0.57
N MET A 355 -6.26 9.43 -0.23
CA MET A 355 -4.89 9.25 0.26
C MET A 355 -3.81 9.52 -0.79
N ARG A 356 -4.16 9.47 -2.08
CA ARG A 356 -3.25 9.85 -3.16
C ARG A 356 -3.02 11.36 -3.17
N ASN A 357 -4.08 12.15 -2.98
CA ASN A 357 -3.96 13.61 -2.86
C ASN A 357 -3.19 13.99 -1.60
N LEU A 358 -3.43 13.32 -0.47
CA LEU A 358 -2.65 13.56 0.75
C LEU A 358 -1.15 13.29 0.53
N ARG A 359 -0.79 12.17 -0.12
CA ARG A 359 0.61 11.86 -0.44
C ARG A 359 1.22 12.89 -1.38
N HIS A 360 0.46 13.35 -2.38
CA HIS A 360 0.88 14.41 -3.29
C HIS A 360 1.18 15.70 -2.52
N ASN A 361 0.26 16.15 -1.67
CA ASN A 361 0.43 17.36 -0.87
C ASN A 361 1.64 17.27 0.05
N VAL A 362 1.84 16.13 0.73
CA VAL A 362 3.04 15.90 1.57
C VAL A 362 4.32 16.04 0.75
N GLN A 363 4.37 15.54 -0.48
CA GLN A 363 5.54 15.67 -1.32
C GLN A 363 5.78 17.13 -1.74
N VAL A 364 4.74 17.80 -2.25
CA VAL A 364 4.81 19.21 -2.66
C VAL A 364 5.24 20.11 -1.50
N LEU A 365 4.71 19.88 -0.31
CA LEU A 365 5.09 20.61 0.89
C LEU A 365 6.54 20.33 1.31
N ARG A 366 6.99 19.07 1.26
CA ARG A 366 8.39 18.72 1.54
C ARG A 366 9.35 19.42 0.60
N ASP A 367 9.01 19.48 -0.69
CA ASP A 367 9.85 20.09 -1.72
C ASP A 367 9.91 21.63 -1.57
N ALA A 368 8.90 22.24 -0.95
CA ALA A 368 8.87 23.67 -0.65
C ALA A 368 9.60 24.06 0.65
N LEU A 369 9.97 23.10 1.50
CA LEU A 369 10.63 23.37 2.77
C LEU A 369 12.16 23.49 2.61
N PRO A 370 12.83 24.35 3.41
CA PRO A 370 14.29 24.40 3.45
C PRO A 370 14.92 23.05 3.81
N VAL A 371 16.16 22.84 3.36
CA VAL A 371 16.92 21.63 3.67
C VAL A 371 17.03 21.43 5.18
N GLY A 372 16.65 20.24 5.67
CA GLY A 372 16.67 19.90 7.10
C GLY A 372 15.40 20.27 7.86
N CYS A 373 14.45 20.99 7.27
CA CYS A 373 13.14 21.25 7.86
C CYS A 373 12.20 20.06 7.63
N GLU A 374 11.62 19.53 8.71
CA GLU A 374 10.70 18.39 8.66
C GLU A 374 9.23 18.84 8.76
N ILE A 375 8.32 18.08 8.14
CA ILE A 375 6.88 18.29 8.34
C ILE A 375 6.46 17.74 9.71
N MET A 376 5.88 18.60 10.54
CA MET A 376 5.06 18.19 11.68
C MET A 376 3.58 18.31 11.29
N ALA A 377 2.93 17.18 11.00
CA ALA A 377 1.56 17.18 10.51
C ALA A 377 0.56 17.48 11.63
N VAL A 378 -0.22 18.55 11.47
CA VAL A 378 -1.23 18.96 12.46
C VAL A 378 -2.53 18.21 12.20
N ILE A 379 -2.86 17.28 13.10
CA ILE A 379 -3.98 16.34 12.97
C ILE A 379 -5.00 16.45 14.12
N LYS A 380 -5.01 17.59 14.83
CA LYS A 380 -6.05 17.93 15.82
C LYS A 380 -7.46 17.99 15.22
N ALA A 381 -8.48 17.95 16.07
CA ALA A 381 -9.89 17.95 15.71
C ALA A 381 -10.20 16.88 14.64
N ASN A 382 -9.83 15.63 14.96
CA ASN A 382 -9.99 14.48 14.07
C ASN A 382 -9.34 14.68 12.68
N ALA A 383 -8.11 15.23 12.64
CA ALA A 383 -7.42 15.65 11.43
C ALA A 383 -8.24 16.63 10.58
N TYR A 384 -8.72 17.71 11.21
CA TYR A 384 -9.60 18.69 10.56
C TYR A 384 -10.81 17.99 9.90
N GLY A 385 -11.41 17.02 10.60
CA GLY A 385 -12.55 16.22 10.12
C GLY A 385 -12.24 15.06 9.16
N HIS A 386 -10.98 14.84 8.76
CA HIS A 386 -10.58 13.82 7.78
C HIS A 386 -10.40 12.41 8.37
N GLY A 387 -10.40 12.26 9.69
CA GLY A 387 -10.20 10.98 10.37
C GLY A 387 -8.75 10.78 10.83
N ALA A 388 -8.44 11.22 12.05
CA ALA A 388 -7.08 11.33 12.58
C ALA A 388 -6.31 10.01 12.58
N ALA A 389 -6.95 8.88 12.94
CA ALA A 389 -6.28 7.59 12.99
C ALA A 389 -5.85 7.11 11.58
N GLY A 390 -6.74 7.22 10.59
CA GLY A 390 -6.45 6.82 9.21
C GLY A 390 -5.39 7.71 8.57
N ILE A 391 -5.50 9.03 8.77
CA ILE A 391 -4.51 10.01 8.32
C ILE A 391 -3.15 9.74 8.96
N SER A 392 -3.08 9.59 10.29
CA SER A 392 -1.84 9.36 11.02
C SER A 392 -1.12 8.09 10.59
N ALA A 393 -1.86 6.97 10.45
CA ALA A 393 -1.29 5.72 9.99
C ALA A 393 -0.68 5.82 8.58
N TYR A 394 -1.36 6.54 7.68
CA TYR A 394 -0.88 6.73 6.32
C TYR A 394 0.31 7.70 6.23
N LEU A 395 0.29 8.80 6.98
CA LEU A 395 1.39 9.75 7.11
C LEU A 395 2.69 9.06 7.55
N HIS A 396 2.62 8.22 8.59
CA HIS A 396 3.76 7.43 9.05
C HIS A 396 4.30 6.50 7.95
N ARG A 397 3.42 5.83 7.20
CA ARG A 397 3.82 4.95 6.08
C ARG A 397 4.57 5.69 4.97
N ILE A 398 4.30 6.98 4.77
CA ILE A 398 5.00 7.82 3.79
C ILE A 398 6.14 8.67 4.41
N GLY A 399 6.55 8.32 5.63
CA GLY A 399 7.73 8.87 6.31
C GLY A 399 7.51 10.20 7.02
N VAL A 400 6.28 10.54 7.39
CA VAL A 400 6.01 11.68 8.29
C VAL A 400 5.89 11.14 9.71
N ASP A 401 6.94 11.34 10.51
CA ASP A 401 7.07 10.75 11.85
C ASP A 401 6.78 11.72 12.99
N SER A 402 6.41 12.96 12.69
CA SER A 402 6.04 13.98 13.68
C SER A 402 4.63 14.49 13.43
N VAL A 403 3.77 14.39 14.43
CA VAL A 403 2.40 14.89 14.37
C VAL A 403 2.09 15.80 15.56
N ALA A 404 1.11 16.68 15.39
CA ALA A 404 0.66 17.59 16.44
C ALA A 404 -0.86 17.52 16.63
N VAL A 405 -1.30 17.49 17.89
CA VAL A 405 -2.72 17.46 18.31
C VAL A 405 -2.99 18.60 19.30
N ALA A 406 -4.27 18.88 19.59
CA ALA A 406 -4.62 19.94 20.53
C ALA A 406 -4.54 19.47 21.99
N THR A 407 -5.01 18.25 22.28
CA THR A 407 -5.19 17.77 23.66
C THR A 407 -4.47 16.43 23.90
N ILE A 408 -4.25 16.12 25.18
CA ILE A 408 -3.72 14.82 25.59
C ILE A 408 -4.64 13.66 25.17
N ASP A 409 -5.96 13.83 25.20
CA ASP A 409 -6.89 12.75 24.85
C ASP A 409 -6.81 12.39 23.35
N GLU A 410 -6.63 13.38 22.48
CA GLU A 410 -6.34 13.14 21.06
C GLU A 410 -5.01 12.36 20.89
N ALA A 411 -3.98 12.74 21.65
CA ALA A 411 -2.67 12.08 21.60
C ALA A 411 -2.73 10.62 22.09
N ILE A 412 -3.43 10.37 23.20
CA ILE A 412 -3.65 9.03 23.75
C ILE A 412 -4.46 8.18 22.77
N TYR A 413 -5.52 8.75 22.19
CA TYR A 413 -6.32 8.07 21.18
C TYR A 413 -5.44 7.61 20.00
N LEU A 414 -4.60 8.49 19.46
CA LEU A 414 -3.67 8.15 18.39
C LEU A 414 -2.65 7.08 18.78
N ARG A 415 -2.08 7.16 19.99
CA ARG A 415 -1.19 6.11 20.49
C ARG A 415 -1.86 4.76 20.60
N LYS A 416 -3.10 4.70 21.12
CA LYS A 416 -3.89 3.46 21.18
C LYS A 416 -4.22 2.92 19.79
N LYS A 417 -4.32 3.79 18.78
CA LYS A 417 -4.49 3.40 17.36
C LYS A 417 -3.18 3.04 16.66
N GLY A 418 -2.05 3.02 17.37
CA GLY A 418 -0.77 2.54 16.86
C GLY A 418 0.07 3.61 16.14
N THR A 419 -0.27 4.89 16.27
CA THR A 419 0.59 5.99 15.79
C THR A 419 1.98 5.86 16.41
N LYS A 420 3.03 6.02 15.58
CA LYS A 420 4.45 5.97 15.99
C LYS A 420 5.08 7.38 15.90
N GLY A 421 6.37 7.50 16.16
CA GLY A 421 7.08 8.77 16.07
C GLY A 421 6.71 9.77 17.16
N GLU A 422 6.93 11.06 16.95
CA GLU A 422 6.64 12.14 17.89
C GLU A 422 5.16 12.59 17.80
N ILE A 423 4.52 12.77 18.96
CA ILE A 423 3.19 13.40 19.07
C ILE A 423 3.31 14.59 20.02
N LEU A 424 3.23 15.80 19.47
CA LEU A 424 3.22 17.04 20.24
C LEU A 424 1.79 17.46 20.58
N ILE A 425 1.51 17.62 21.87
CA ILE A 425 0.28 18.26 22.37
C ILE A 425 0.50 19.78 22.34
N LEU A 426 -0.30 20.50 21.56
CA LEU A 426 -0.19 21.95 21.36
C LEU A 426 -0.84 22.78 22.47
N GLY A 427 -1.79 22.19 23.19
CA GLY A 427 -2.51 22.79 24.32
C GLY A 427 -1.86 22.47 25.66
N TYR A 428 -2.47 23.01 26.71
CA TYR A 428 -2.12 22.73 28.10
C TYR A 428 -2.57 21.30 28.51
N THR A 429 -1.78 20.66 29.36
CA THR A 429 -2.12 19.41 30.04
C THR A 429 -1.86 19.61 31.53
N SER A 430 -2.85 19.35 32.37
CA SER A 430 -2.70 19.47 33.83
C SER A 430 -1.64 18.52 34.39
N GLU A 431 -0.90 18.98 35.41
CA GLU A 431 0.10 18.17 36.12
C GLU A 431 -0.46 16.84 36.66
N ALA A 432 -1.75 16.79 36.98
CA ALA A 432 -2.44 15.57 37.42
C ALA A 432 -2.39 14.44 36.39
N ARG A 433 -2.20 14.77 35.10
CA ARG A 433 -2.10 13.82 33.98
C ARG A 433 -0.67 13.61 33.50
N THR A 434 0.34 14.08 34.22
CA THR A 434 1.77 13.92 33.82
C THR A 434 2.17 12.46 33.69
N SER A 435 1.60 11.57 34.51
CA SER A 435 1.82 10.13 34.41
C SER A 435 1.38 9.54 33.05
N GLU A 436 0.35 10.09 32.43
CA GLU A 436 -0.11 9.68 31.10
C GLU A 436 0.84 10.18 30.00
N LEU A 437 1.40 11.39 30.13
CA LEU A 437 2.42 11.90 29.20
C LEU A 437 3.62 10.94 29.14
N PHE A 438 4.10 10.49 30.30
CA PHE A 438 5.18 9.51 30.41
C PHE A 438 4.78 8.15 29.82
N ARG A 439 3.63 7.61 30.27
CA ARG A 439 3.15 6.27 29.86
C ARG A 439 2.98 6.16 28.35
N TYR A 440 2.43 7.18 27.71
CA TYR A 440 2.14 7.19 26.27
C TYR A 440 3.26 7.83 25.42
N ARG A 441 4.37 8.25 26.04
CA ARG A 441 5.52 8.89 25.38
C ARG A 441 5.08 10.05 24.49
N LEU A 442 4.44 11.04 25.12
CA LEU A 442 3.89 12.22 24.47
C LEU A 442 4.81 13.43 24.71
N SER A 443 4.98 14.27 23.70
CA SER A 443 5.65 15.56 23.83
C SER A 443 4.63 16.61 24.27
N GLN A 444 4.90 17.31 25.37
CA GLN A 444 4.02 18.33 25.92
C GLN A 444 4.48 19.74 25.56
N THR A 445 3.55 20.62 25.16
CA THR A 445 3.84 22.05 25.10
C THR A 445 3.94 22.62 26.52
N VAL A 446 5.08 23.19 26.87
CA VAL A 446 5.21 24.00 28.09
C VAL A 446 4.73 25.43 27.77
N VAL A 447 3.81 25.93 28.60
CA VAL A 447 3.10 27.19 28.33
C VAL A 447 3.72 28.38 29.04
N ASP A 448 4.48 28.15 30.12
CA ASP A 448 5.26 29.11 30.89
C ASP A 448 6.26 28.36 31.79
N ALA A 449 7.11 29.09 32.53
CA ALA A 449 8.08 28.49 33.44
C ALA A 449 7.45 27.79 34.65
N GLU A 450 6.26 28.20 35.11
CA GLU A 450 5.57 27.56 36.22
C GLU A 450 5.10 26.15 35.85
N HIS A 451 4.44 26.00 34.70
CA HIS A 451 4.03 24.71 34.16
C HIS A 451 5.23 23.78 33.93
N ALA A 452 6.39 24.31 33.54
CA ALA A 452 7.62 23.50 33.49
C ALA A 452 7.96 22.91 34.86
N ARG A 453 7.97 23.74 35.91
CA ARG A 453 8.28 23.28 37.28
C ARG A 453 7.26 22.24 37.76
N GLU A 454 5.97 22.43 37.47
CA GLU A 454 4.92 21.46 37.76
C GLU A 454 5.20 20.09 37.11
N LEU A 455 5.45 20.06 35.80
CA LEU A 455 5.78 18.80 35.10
C LEU A 455 7.08 18.18 35.61
N ASN A 456 8.06 18.99 35.98
CA ASN A 456 9.36 18.54 36.48
C ASN A 456 9.25 17.80 37.82
N ARG A 457 8.29 18.17 38.69
CA ARG A 457 8.03 17.52 39.99
C ARG A 457 7.63 16.05 39.87
N PHE A 458 7.20 15.59 38.69
CA PHE A 458 6.85 14.18 38.48
C PHE A 458 8.03 13.21 38.64
N GLY A 459 9.27 13.69 38.56
CA GLY A 459 10.46 12.89 38.84
C GLY A 459 10.80 11.84 37.77
N LYS A 460 10.17 11.90 36.59
CA LYS A 460 10.51 11.04 35.44
C LYS A 460 10.63 11.84 34.16
N PRO A 461 11.43 11.39 33.17
CA PRO A 461 11.66 12.12 31.94
C PRO A 461 10.38 12.36 31.11
N ILE A 462 9.99 13.63 30.95
CA ILE A 462 8.92 14.07 30.05
C ILE A 462 9.52 14.81 28.85
N GLN A 463 9.05 14.51 27.64
CA GLN A 463 9.44 15.25 26.44
C GLN A 463 8.64 16.54 26.35
N ILE A 464 9.29 17.67 26.11
CA ILE A 464 8.62 18.96 26.02
C ILE A 464 9.03 19.79 24.82
N HIS A 465 8.12 20.67 24.39
CA HIS A 465 8.43 21.79 23.50
C HIS A 465 8.06 23.09 24.22
N ILE A 466 8.99 24.03 24.28
CA ILE A 466 8.77 25.33 24.92
C ILE A 466 8.01 26.22 23.95
N LYS A 467 6.85 26.74 24.36
CA LYS A 467 6.14 27.75 23.59
C LYS A 467 6.52 29.14 24.06
N VAL A 468 6.80 30.01 23.10
CA VAL A 468 7.13 31.41 23.31
C VAL A 468 6.00 32.25 22.73
N ASP A 469 5.50 33.19 23.52
CA ASP A 469 4.60 34.22 23.03
C ASP A 469 5.40 35.40 22.49
N THR A 470 5.24 35.64 21.18
CA THR A 470 5.89 36.75 20.46
C THR A 470 4.91 37.84 20.04
N GLY A 471 3.66 37.77 20.52
CA GLY A 471 2.61 38.75 20.25
C GLY A 471 1.23 38.16 19.96
N MET A 472 1.04 36.84 20.10
CA MET A 472 -0.29 36.23 19.96
C MET A 472 -1.11 36.40 21.24
N ASN A 473 -0.46 36.57 22.41
CA ASN A 473 -1.12 36.78 23.71
C ASN A 473 -2.14 35.69 24.04
N ARG A 474 -1.73 34.42 23.90
CA ARG A 474 -2.61 33.25 24.14
C ARG A 474 -2.00 32.18 25.04
N LEU A 475 -0.87 31.60 24.63
CA LEU A 475 -0.12 30.59 25.37
C LEU A 475 1.35 30.75 25.00
N GLY A 476 2.24 30.49 25.95
CA GLY A 476 3.68 30.61 25.78
C GLY A 476 4.25 31.68 26.70
N GLU A 477 5.48 31.46 27.17
CA GLU A 477 6.19 32.43 27.99
C GLU A 477 6.51 33.66 27.16
N ASN A 478 6.40 34.84 27.75
CA ASN A 478 6.64 36.09 27.02
C ASN A 478 8.09 36.12 26.53
N TYR A 479 8.32 36.43 25.25
CA TYR A 479 9.69 36.49 24.69
C TYR A 479 10.62 37.47 25.43
N ARG A 480 10.08 38.45 26.17
CA ARG A 480 10.85 39.37 27.00
C ARG A 480 11.39 38.71 28.27
N HIS A 481 10.73 37.66 28.78
CA HIS A 481 11.12 36.91 29.98
C HIS A 481 12.18 35.84 29.67
N GLY A 482 13.28 36.25 29.04
CA GLY A 482 14.35 35.32 28.63
C GLY A 482 15.02 34.56 29.79
N SER A 483 14.93 35.06 31.03
CA SER A 483 15.37 34.33 32.24
C SER A 483 14.42 33.18 32.60
N GLU A 484 13.11 33.42 32.58
CA GLU A 484 12.11 32.37 32.84
C GLU A 484 12.20 31.28 31.79
N ILE A 485 12.32 31.65 30.51
CA ILE A 485 12.51 30.70 29.40
C ILE A 485 13.79 29.89 29.58
N ALA A 486 14.90 30.54 29.97
CA ALA A 486 16.16 29.85 30.26
C ALA A 486 16.01 28.84 31.40
N SER A 487 15.27 29.18 32.47
CA SER A 487 15.07 28.30 33.64
C SER A 487 14.37 26.98 33.31
N ILE A 488 13.60 26.92 32.21
CA ILE A 488 12.95 25.68 31.75
C ILE A 488 14.00 24.64 31.31
N PHE A 489 15.16 25.09 30.78
CA PHE A 489 16.24 24.19 30.37
C PHE A 489 16.97 23.56 31.56
N ASP A 490 16.86 24.14 32.75
CA ASP A 490 17.48 23.64 33.98
C ASP A 490 16.63 22.56 34.67
N CYS A 491 15.42 22.27 34.16
CA CYS A 491 14.54 21.24 34.69
C CYS A 491 15.04 19.82 34.35
N GLU A 492 15.66 19.14 35.32
CA GLU A 492 16.32 17.83 35.15
C GLU A 492 15.43 16.71 34.57
N ASN A 493 14.13 16.72 34.84
CA ASN A 493 13.19 15.70 34.36
C ASN A 493 12.54 16.07 33.02
N LEU A 494 12.87 17.23 32.44
CA LEU A 494 12.30 17.69 31.18
C LEU A 494 13.32 17.58 30.05
N LYS A 495 12.95 16.83 29.03
CA LYS A 495 13.73 16.70 27.79
C LYS A 495 13.21 17.72 26.79
N VAL A 496 13.90 18.85 26.66
CA VAL A 496 13.56 19.89 25.69
C VAL A 496 13.84 19.40 24.27
N ARG A 497 12.79 19.09 23.51
CA ARG A 497 12.86 18.58 22.13
C ARG A 497 12.65 19.66 21.08
N GLY A 498 12.00 20.76 21.47
CA GLY A 498 11.87 21.93 20.61
C GLY A 498 11.49 23.21 21.34
N ILE A 499 11.59 24.31 20.60
CA ILE A 499 11.15 25.65 21.02
C ILE A 499 10.41 26.32 19.86
N PHE A 500 9.27 26.96 20.15
CA PHE A 500 8.37 27.39 19.09
C PHE A 500 7.51 28.60 19.42
N SER A 501 7.08 29.31 18.38
CA SER A 501 6.06 30.37 18.45
C SER A 501 4.99 30.15 17.36
N HIS A 502 3.91 30.93 17.39
CA HIS A 502 2.81 30.92 16.42
C HIS A 502 2.54 32.33 15.88
N MET A 503 2.64 32.49 14.56
CA MET A 503 2.34 33.75 13.88
C MET A 503 0.82 34.00 13.84
N SER A 504 0.40 35.21 14.18
CA SER A 504 -1.01 35.56 14.34
C SER A 504 -1.72 35.78 13.01
N VAL A 505 -1.03 36.41 12.05
CA VAL A 505 -1.63 36.90 10.79
C VAL A 505 -0.78 36.55 9.57
N SER A 506 -0.06 35.41 9.65
CA SER A 506 0.78 34.93 8.53
C SER A 506 0.00 34.62 7.26
N ASP A 507 -1.33 34.53 7.33
CA ASP A 507 -2.27 34.30 6.24
C ASP A 507 -2.67 35.57 5.48
N SER A 508 -2.23 36.75 5.93
CA SER A 508 -2.56 38.04 5.33
C SER A 508 -1.35 38.73 4.71
N THR A 509 -1.54 39.34 3.54
CA THR A 509 -0.53 40.12 2.82
C THR A 509 -0.68 41.64 3.02
N LYS A 510 -1.61 42.10 3.86
CA LYS A 510 -1.79 43.52 4.19
C LYS A 510 -0.52 44.07 4.86
N THR A 511 -0.07 45.27 4.47
CA THR A 511 1.19 45.87 4.94
C THR A 511 1.37 45.82 6.47
N GLY A 512 0.35 46.22 7.24
CA GLY A 512 0.41 46.16 8.71
C GLY A 512 0.49 44.74 9.28
N HIS A 513 -0.15 43.76 8.63
CA HIS A 513 -0.10 42.36 9.05
C HIS A 513 1.26 41.73 8.74
N VAL A 514 1.84 42.09 7.59
CA VAL A 514 3.21 41.67 7.22
C VAL A 514 4.22 42.24 8.20
N ALA A 515 4.11 43.54 8.55
CA ALA A 515 4.96 44.17 9.55
C ALA A 515 4.84 43.48 10.92
N PHE A 516 3.61 43.20 11.38
CA PHE A 516 3.37 42.48 12.63
C PHE A 516 3.99 41.08 12.61
N THR A 517 3.81 40.33 11.52
CA THR A 517 4.37 38.97 11.39
C THR A 517 5.91 39.00 11.41
N LYS A 518 6.53 39.97 10.74
CA LYS A 518 7.99 40.18 10.78
C LYS A 518 8.48 40.48 12.20
N ALA A 519 7.80 41.37 12.93
CA ALA A 519 8.14 41.65 14.33
C ALA A 519 8.04 40.39 15.21
N GLN A 520 7.00 39.55 15.02
CA GLN A 520 6.89 38.27 15.74
C GLN A 520 8.08 37.32 15.45
N ILE A 521 8.57 37.31 14.21
CA ILE A 521 9.73 36.52 13.78
C ILE A 521 11.00 37.08 14.42
N GLU A 522 11.23 38.38 14.35
CA GLU A 522 12.39 39.08 14.92
C GLU A 522 12.48 38.83 16.43
N HIS A 523 11.40 39.09 17.18
CA HIS A 523 11.32 38.81 18.62
C HIS A 523 11.68 37.37 18.98
N PHE A 524 11.26 36.40 18.14
CA PHE A 524 11.56 35.00 18.36
C PHE A 524 13.06 34.72 18.18
N TYR A 525 13.66 35.14 17.07
CA TYR A 525 15.08 34.88 16.80
C TYR A 525 16.01 35.66 17.75
N GLU A 526 15.66 36.89 18.14
CA GLU A 526 16.40 37.65 19.17
C GLU A 526 16.39 36.94 20.53
N LEU A 527 15.28 36.31 20.92
CA LEU A 527 15.26 35.46 22.10
C LEU A 527 16.20 34.26 21.93
N LEU A 528 16.16 33.58 20.79
CA LEU A 528 17.02 32.42 20.54
C LEU A 528 18.50 32.79 20.62
N ASP A 529 18.90 33.95 20.09
CA ASP A 529 20.28 34.43 20.17
C ASP A 529 20.68 34.81 21.60
N ARG A 530 19.78 35.40 22.39
CA ARG A 530 19.99 35.62 23.83
C ARG A 530 20.18 34.31 24.60
N LEU A 531 19.45 33.26 24.26
CA LEU A 531 19.62 31.93 24.87
C LEU A 531 20.96 31.30 24.47
N LYS A 532 21.38 31.39 23.20
CA LYS A 532 22.71 30.94 22.76
C LYS A 532 23.84 31.68 23.45
N ALA A 533 23.70 32.99 23.66
CA ALA A 533 24.69 33.80 24.38
C ALA A 533 24.87 33.37 25.84
N LYS A 534 23.86 32.70 26.43
CA LYS A 534 23.94 32.02 27.73
C LYS A 534 24.44 30.57 27.64
N HIS A 535 25.02 30.17 26.50
CA HIS A 535 25.52 28.82 26.22
C HIS A 535 24.45 27.70 26.27
N ILE A 536 23.16 28.06 26.13
CA ILE A 536 22.07 27.07 26.03
C ILE A 536 22.10 26.45 24.63
N GLN A 537 22.18 25.13 24.56
CA GLN A 537 22.05 24.39 23.31
C GLN A 537 20.60 24.42 22.82
N LEU A 538 20.36 25.03 21.67
CA LEU A 538 19.01 25.15 21.15
C LEU A 538 18.49 23.81 20.57
N PRO A 539 17.25 23.43 20.90
CA PRO A 539 16.60 22.25 20.33
C PRO A 539 16.04 22.56 18.92
N LYS A 540 15.23 21.66 18.34
CA LYS A 540 14.57 21.94 17.05
C LYS A 540 13.65 23.17 17.18
N ILE A 541 13.80 24.11 16.26
CA ILE A 541 13.01 25.35 16.24
C ILE A 541 11.84 25.21 15.27
N HIS A 542 10.68 25.78 15.60
CA HIS A 542 9.58 25.85 14.63
C HIS A 542 8.67 27.07 14.83
N ILE A 543 8.41 27.86 13.78
CA ILE A 543 7.46 29.00 13.85
C ILE A 543 6.34 28.91 12.81
N GLN A 544 6.63 28.28 11.67
CA GLN A 544 5.72 28.22 10.53
C GLN A 544 4.54 27.26 10.79
N SER A 545 3.34 27.76 10.51
CA SER A 545 2.17 26.94 10.19
C SER A 545 2.00 26.85 8.66
N SER A 546 0.86 26.40 8.14
CA SER A 546 0.61 26.34 6.68
C SER A 546 0.96 27.65 5.95
N TYR A 547 0.37 28.78 6.34
CA TYR A 547 0.67 30.07 5.71
C TYR A 547 2.07 30.61 5.99
N GLY A 548 2.71 30.16 7.07
CA GLY A 548 4.13 30.45 7.30
C GLY A 548 5.02 29.86 6.21
N VAL A 549 4.70 28.66 5.72
CA VAL A 549 5.40 28.06 4.57
C VAL A 549 5.04 28.77 3.27
N LEU A 550 3.76 29.12 3.08
CA LEU A 550 3.28 29.72 1.83
C LEU A 550 3.71 31.19 1.64
N HIS A 551 3.90 31.96 2.71
CA HIS A 551 4.28 33.39 2.65
C HIS A 551 5.71 33.69 3.08
N TYR A 552 6.29 32.86 3.94
CA TYR A 552 7.63 33.06 4.50
C TYR A 552 8.50 31.80 4.34
N PRO A 553 8.65 31.27 3.10
CA PRO A 553 9.41 30.05 2.84
C PRO A 553 10.90 30.17 3.22
N GLU A 554 11.43 31.39 3.32
CA GLU A 554 12.82 31.67 3.66
C GLU A 554 13.21 31.29 5.10
N LEU A 555 12.24 31.10 6.00
CA LEU A 555 12.50 30.86 7.42
C LEU A 555 13.15 29.48 7.66
N GLN A 556 14.31 29.49 8.32
CA GLN A 556 15.07 28.27 8.63
C GLN A 556 14.58 27.65 9.94
N CYS A 557 13.74 26.61 9.84
CA CYS A 557 13.19 25.88 10.98
C CYS A 557 13.60 24.40 10.96
N GLY A 558 13.57 23.75 12.12
CA GLY A 558 13.66 22.29 12.23
C GLY A 558 12.33 21.59 11.96
N TYR A 559 11.20 22.25 12.23
CA TYR A 559 9.87 21.78 11.80
C TYR A 559 9.02 22.89 11.18
N ALA A 560 8.14 22.49 10.26
CA ALA A 560 6.98 23.28 9.84
C ALA A 560 5.67 22.55 10.23
N ARG A 561 4.78 23.26 10.95
CA ARG A 561 3.54 22.68 11.49
C ARG A 561 2.39 22.81 10.50
N ILE A 562 2.27 21.85 9.58
CA ILE A 562 1.32 21.96 8.48
C ILE A 562 -0.05 21.41 8.87
N GLY A 563 -1.07 22.28 8.83
CA GLY A 563 -2.48 21.94 9.04
C GLY A 563 -3.25 21.99 7.73
N ILE A 564 -3.98 23.07 7.46
CA ILE A 564 -4.93 23.18 6.33
C ILE A 564 -4.32 22.79 4.95
N ALA A 565 -3.09 23.24 4.66
CA ALA A 565 -2.40 22.95 3.40
C ALA A 565 -2.07 21.45 3.22
N LEU A 566 -1.93 20.68 4.31
CA LEU A 566 -1.74 19.23 4.25
C LEU A 566 -2.93 18.55 3.57
N TYR A 567 -4.13 19.07 3.83
CA TYR A 567 -5.40 18.59 3.28
C TYR A 567 -5.74 19.22 1.93
N GLY A 568 -4.81 20.02 1.40
CA GLY A 568 -4.84 20.59 0.06
C GLY A 568 -5.92 21.64 -0.16
N VAL A 569 -6.23 22.38 0.89
CA VAL A 569 -7.17 23.51 0.88
C VAL A 569 -6.54 24.70 1.60
N LEU A 570 -7.04 25.89 1.33
CA LEU A 570 -6.67 27.14 1.98
C LEU A 570 -7.72 27.54 3.01
N SER A 571 -7.38 28.40 3.98
CA SER A 571 -8.32 28.85 5.01
C SER A 571 -9.36 29.84 4.48
N THR A 572 -9.01 30.56 3.42
CA THR A 572 -9.85 31.56 2.75
C THR A 572 -9.87 31.29 1.24
N PHE A 573 -11.02 31.54 0.62
CA PHE A 573 -11.19 31.43 -0.83
C PHE A 573 -10.31 32.44 -1.56
N ASP A 574 -9.72 32.02 -2.68
CA ASP A 574 -8.84 32.84 -3.54
C ASP A 574 -7.68 33.55 -2.80
N ALA A 575 -7.18 32.96 -1.71
CA ALA A 575 -6.05 33.50 -0.99
C ALA A 575 -4.80 33.56 -1.90
N GLN A 576 -4.34 34.78 -2.18
CA GLN A 576 -3.12 35.02 -2.93
C GLN A 576 -1.91 34.74 -2.05
N THR A 577 -1.17 33.69 -2.38
CA THR A 577 0.01 33.25 -1.62
C THR A 577 1.29 33.50 -2.40
N LYS A 578 2.37 33.87 -1.70
CA LYS A 578 3.71 34.07 -2.30
C LYS A 578 4.20 32.81 -3.01
N CYS A 579 3.95 31.64 -2.43
CA CYS A 579 4.24 30.34 -3.04
C CYS A 579 2.95 29.64 -3.49
N ALA A 580 2.67 29.68 -4.79
CA ALA A 580 1.56 28.93 -5.39
C ALA A 580 1.95 27.45 -5.54
N LEU A 581 1.60 26.64 -4.55
CA LEU A 581 1.84 25.19 -4.54
C LEU A 581 0.66 24.43 -5.19
N ASP A 582 0.94 23.40 -6.00
CA ASP A 582 -0.08 22.47 -6.55
C ASP A 582 -0.61 21.56 -5.43
N LEU A 583 -1.44 22.12 -4.55
CA LEU A 583 -2.11 21.41 -3.48
C LEU A 583 -3.46 20.88 -3.98
N ARG A 584 -3.81 19.65 -3.57
CA ARG A 584 -5.00 18.94 -4.05
C ARG A 584 -5.93 18.58 -2.90
N PRO A 585 -7.24 18.90 -3.00
CA PRO A 585 -8.18 18.66 -1.92
C PRO A 585 -8.25 17.18 -1.57
N VAL A 586 -8.14 16.86 -0.29
CA VAL A 586 -8.14 15.48 0.21
C VAL A 586 -9.55 14.98 0.49
N LEU A 587 -10.47 15.85 0.90
CA LEU A 587 -11.83 15.48 1.29
C LEU A 587 -12.86 15.83 0.20
N ALA A 588 -13.76 14.90 -0.06
CA ALA A 588 -15.04 15.17 -0.71
C ALA A 588 -16.20 14.78 0.21
N LEU A 589 -17.20 15.64 0.34
CA LEU A 589 -18.40 15.40 1.14
C LEU A 589 -19.54 15.00 0.22
N LYS A 590 -20.10 13.81 0.45
CA LYS A 590 -21.12 13.20 -0.40
C LYS A 590 -22.34 12.78 0.43
N SER A 591 -23.51 12.82 -0.20
CA SER A 591 -24.78 12.34 0.37
C SER A 591 -25.62 11.67 -0.73
N LYS A 592 -26.85 11.31 -0.42
CA LYS A 592 -27.81 10.73 -1.38
C LYS A 592 -29.13 11.48 -1.38
N VAL A 593 -29.75 11.51 -2.55
CA VAL A 593 -31.17 11.87 -2.68
C VAL A 593 -32.01 10.78 -2.02
N VAL A 594 -32.85 11.16 -1.06
CA VAL A 594 -33.78 10.22 -0.40
C VAL A 594 -35.19 10.30 -0.96
N LEU A 595 -35.56 11.45 -1.52
CA LEU A 595 -36.85 11.70 -2.15
C LEU A 595 -36.66 12.74 -3.26
N ALA A 596 -37.25 12.49 -4.43
CA ALA A 596 -37.47 13.51 -5.44
C ALA A 596 -38.98 13.72 -5.57
N ARG A 597 -39.42 14.98 -5.62
CA ARG A 597 -40.84 15.33 -5.79
C ARG A 597 -41.00 16.61 -6.59
N THR A 598 -42.17 16.80 -7.15
CA THR A 598 -42.58 18.08 -7.74
C THR A 598 -43.48 18.81 -6.76
N ILE A 599 -43.33 20.13 -6.68
CA ILE A 599 -44.21 21.04 -5.95
C ILE A 599 -44.78 22.08 -6.93
N GLU A 600 -46.00 22.51 -6.67
CA GLU A 600 -46.71 23.49 -7.49
C GLU A 600 -46.31 24.93 -7.15
N SER A 601 -46.63 25.87 -8.05
CA SER A 601 -46.47 27.30 -7.77
C SER A 601 -47.29 27.70 -6.53
N GLY A 602 -46.69 28.47 -5.63
CA GLY A 602 -47.27 28.88 -4.35
C GLY A 602 -46.99 27.93 -3.18
N GLU A 603 -46.53 26.70 -3.42
CA GLU A 603 -46.12 25.79 -2.35
C GLU A 603 -44.78 26.19 -1.73
N SER A 604 -44.58 25.88 -0.44
CA SER A 604 -43.37 26.25 0.30
C SER A 604 -42.52 25.06 0.75
N VAL A 605 -41.21 25.27 0.91
CA VAL A 605 -40.27 24.20 1.31
C VAL A 605 -39.63 24.47 2.68
N GLY A 606 -39.79 23.51 3.59
CA GLY A 606 -39.12 23.47 4.89
C GLY A 606 -39.64 24.46 5.93
N TYR A 607 -38.90 24.58 7.04
CA TYR A 607 -39.30 25.43 8.16
C TYR A 607 -39.34 26.92 7.79
N GLY A 608 -40.31 27.63 8.36
CA GLY A 608 -40.43 29.09 8.24
C GLY A 608 -40.92 29.59 6.89
N ARG A 609 -41.20 28.69 5.92
CA ARG A 609 -41.67 29.04 4.57
C ARG A 609 -40.77 30.07 3.85
N GLU A 610 -39.46 30.00 4.10
CA GLU A 610 -38.44 30.91 3.52
C GLU A 610 -38.23 30.70 2.01
N PHE A 611 -38.76 29.60 1.47
CA PHE A 611 -38.82 29.36 0.05
C PHE A 611 -40.26 29.08 -0.32
N VAL A 612 -40.77 29.80 -1.31
CA VAL A 612 -42.06 29.62 -1.96
C VAL A 612 -41.78 29.45 -3.45
N ALA A 613 -42.30 28.39 -4.06
CA ALA A 613 -42.09 28.10 -5.47
C ALA A 613 -42.85 29.11 -6.32
N GLU A 614 -42.16 29.82 -7.22
CA GLU A 614 -42.80 30.75 -8.17
C GLU A 614 -43.42 30.00 -9.37
N GLN A 615 -42.92 28.81 -9.66
CA GLN A 615 -43.37 27.93 -10.75
C GLN A 615 -43.33 26.47 -10.28
N GLU A 616 -43.84 25.56 -11.12
CA GLU A 616 -43.64 24.12 -10.89
C GLU A 616 -42.15 23.81 -10.69
N THR A 617 -41.82 23.28 -9.51
CA THR A 617 -40.42 23.12 -9.07
C THR A 617 -40.17 21.67 -8.69
N LYS A 618 -39.11 21.06 -9.22
CA LYS A 618 -38.65 19.73 -8.80
C LYS A 618 -37.69 19.88 -7.63
N VAL A 619 -37.97 19.20 -6.54
CA VAL A 619 -37.22 19.27 -5.28
C VAL A 619 -36.60 17.92 -4.98
N ALA A 620 -35.28 17.92 -4.75
CA ALA A 620 -34.57 16.78 -4.19
C ALA A 620 -34.37 16.97 -2.67
N VAL A 621 -34.81 16.00 -1.88
CA VAL A 621 -34.53 15.91 -0.45
C VAL A 621 -33.26 15.09 -0.26
N ILE A 622 -32.28 15.64 0.45
CA ILE A 622 -30.93 15.12 0.59
C ILE A 622 -30.67 14.83 2.06
N SER A 623 -30.14 13.65 2.37
CA SER A 623 -29.97 13.17 3.75
C SER A 623 -28.70 13.66 4.43
N ILE A 624 -28.58 14.98 4.58
CA ILE A 624 -27.54 15.63 5.38
C ILE A 624 -28.08 16.94 5.98
N GLY A 625 -27.70 17.26 7.21
CA GLY A 625 -28.06 18.51 7.86
C GLY A 625 -26.98 19.06 8.78
N TYR A 626 -27.34 20.04 9.63
CA TYR A 626 -26.36 20.73 10.47
C TYR A 626 -25.79 19.87 11.60
N ALA A 627 -26.47 18.80 12.04
CA ALA A 627 -25.90 17.85 13.00
C ALA A 627 -24.84 16.93 12.37
N ASP A 628 -24.75 16.90 11.04
CA ASP A 628 -23.65 16.29 10.30
C ASP A 628 -22.49 17.28 10.10
N GLY A 629 -22.63 18.53 10.55
CA GLY A 629 -21.61 19.57 10.40
C GLY A 629 -21.73 20.40 9.13
N PHE A 630 -22.80 20.24 8.33
CA PHE A 630 -23.06 21.10 7.17
C PHE A 630 -23.75 22.41 7.63
N PRO A 631 -23.14 23.60 7.47
CA PRO A 631 -23.60 24.81 8.15
C PRO A 631 -25.03 25.22 7.81
N ARG A 632 -25.84 25.47 8.84
CA ARG A 632 -27.23 25.98 8.67
C ARG A 632 -27.26 27.35 7.98
N SER A 633 -26.20 28.15 8.09
CA SER A 633 -26.07 29.45 7.43
C SER A 633 -26.09 29.37 5.89
N LEU A 634 -25.92 28.17 5.31
CA LEU A 634 -26.04 27.92 3.87
C LEU A 634 -27.49 27.76 3.38
N SER A 635 -28.48 27.96 4.25
CA SER A 635 -29.90 27.95 3.90
C SER A 635 -30.24 29.02 2.85
N THR A 636 -31.43 28.90 2.25
CA THR A 636 -32.07 29.95 1.43
C THR A 636 -31.17 30.47 0.31
N GLY A 637 -30.69 29.58 -0.56
CA GLY A 637 -29.92 29.92 -1.77
C GLY A 637 -28.43 30.20 -1.55
N LYS A 638 -27.95 30.26 -0.31
CA LYS A 638 -26.52 30.54 -0.03
C LYS A 638 -25.62 29.34 -0.34
N GLY A 639 -26.13 28.12 -0.16
CA GLY A 639 -25.44 26.88 -0.48
C GLY A 639 -25.87 26.27 -1.80
N HIS A 640 -25.01 25.42 -2.35
CA HIS A 640 -25.27 24.67 -3.58
C HIS A 640 -24.82 23.21 -3.39
N VAL A 641 -25.36 22.32 -4.23
CA VAL A 641 -24.93 20.93 -4.35
C VAL A 641 -24.70 20.58 -5.82
N LEU A 642 -23.94 19.51 -6.09
CA LEU A 642 -23.81 18.94 -7.44
C LEU A 642 -24.51 17.58 -7.52
N ILE A 643 -25.28 17.36 -8.59
CA ILE A 643 -25.92 16.08 -8.89
C ILE A 643 -25.82 15.85 -10.41
N HIS A 644 -25.28 14.70 -10.82
CA HIS A 644 -25.02 14.35 -12.23
C HIS A 644 -24.19 15.40 -12.98
N GLY A 645 -23.24 16.04 -12.30
CA GLY A 645 -22.38 17.09 -12.85
C GLY A 645 -23.07 18.44 -13.05
N CYS A 646 -24.27 18.64 -12.52
CA CYS A 646 -25.01 19.89 -12.57
C CYS A 646 -25.13 20.52 -11.17
N ARG A 647 -25.03 21.85 -11.09
CA ARG A 647 -25.16 22.61 -9.85
C ARG A 647 -26.62 22.95 -9.56
N ALA A 648 -27.06 22.69 -8.33
CA ALA A 648 -28.41 22.95 -7.84
C ALA A 648 -28.37 23.79 -6.55
N PRO A 649 -29.15 24.88 -6.44
CA PRO A 649 -29.19 25.70 -5.23
C PRO A 649 -29.95 25.00 -4.11
N ILE A 650 -29.52 25.23 -2.87
CA ILE A 650 -30.22 24.77 -1.66
C ILE A 650 -31.42 25.70 -1.41
N ILE A 651 -32.61 25.13 -1.29
CA ILE A 651 -33.85 25.87 -1.07
C ILE A 651 -34.44 25.62 0.32
N GLY A 652 -35.05 26.65 0.89
CA GLY A 652 -35.57 26.63 2.26
C GLY A 652 -34.46 26.55 3.32
N ARG A 653 -34.86 26.23 4.56
CA ARG A 653 -33.93 26.12 5.69
C ARG A 653 -33.33 24.71 5.77
N ILE A 654 -32.02 24.63 5.95
CA ILE A 654 -31.31 23.38 6.27
C ILE A 654 -31.78 22.88 7.65
N CYS A 655 -32.21 21.63 7.70
CA CYS A 655 -32.69 20.97 8.93
C CYS A 655 -31.54 20.25 9.65
N MET A 656 -31.85 19.60 10.77
CA MET A 656 -30.86 18.88 11.57
C MET A 656 -30.19 17.75 10.78
N ASP A 657 -30.95 17.02 9.97
CA ASP A 657 -30.52 15.79 9.31
C ASP A 657 -30.76 15.77 7.79
N GLN A 658 -31.40 16.80 7.24
CA GLN A 658 -31.82 16.86 5.84
C GLN A 658 -31.77 18.29 5.30
N LEU A 659 -31.66 18.41 3.98
CA LEU A 659 -31.81 19.66 3.24
C LEU A 659 -32.49 19.41 1.91
N MET A 660 -32.93 20.49 1.25
CA MET A 660 -33.64 20.44 -0.02
C MET A 660 -32.88 21.24 -1.08
N ALA A 661 -32.87 20.75 -2.31
CA ALA A 661 -32.28 21.44 -3.46
C ALA A 661 -33.28 21.52 -4.62
N ASP A 662 -33.26 22.63 -5.34
CA ASP A 662 -34.03 22.80 -6.57
C ASP A 662 -33.30 22.09 -7.73
N VAL A 663 -33.96 21.08 -8.29
CA VAL A 663 -33.45 20.25 -9.38
C VAL A 663 -34.32 20.35 -10.65
N THR A 664 -35.09 21.43 -10.78
CA THR A 664 -36.05 21.64 -11.89
C THR A 664 -35.39 21.56 -13.26
N GLY A 665 -34.23 22.20 -13.42
CA GLY A 665 -33.45 22.23 -14.66
C GLY A 665 -32.49 21.06 -14.87
N LEU A 666 -32.47 20.07 -13.97
CA LEU A 666 -31.54 18.94 -14.04
C LEU A 666 -32.17 17.73 -14.75
N PRO A 667 -31.34 16.81 -15.30
CA PRO A 667 -31.81 15.50 -15.75
C PRO A 667 -32.60 14.77 -14.65
N ALA A 668 -33.42 13.79 -15.03
CA ALA A 668 -34.29 13.09 -14.08
C ALA A 668 -33.52 12.55 -12.86
N ILE A 669 -33.76 13.16 -11.70
CA ILE A 669 -33.16 12.80 -10.42
C ILE A 669 -34.01 11.71 -9.76
N LYS A 670 -33.37 10.68 -9.23
CA LYS A 670 -34.02 9.58 -8.53
C LYS A 670 -33.43 9.35 -7.14
N ARG A 671 -34.21 8.68 -6.29
CA ARG A 671 -33.73 8.20 -4.98
C ARG A 671 -32.46 7.36 -5.17
N GLY A 672 -31.47 7.63 -4.34
CA GLY A 672 -30.17 6.96 -4.34
C GLY A 672 -29.11 7.66 -5.21
N ASP A 673 -29.48 8.66 -6.02
CA ASP A 673 -28.50 9.46 -6.74
C ASP A 673 -27.55 10.15 -5.77
N VAL A 674 -26.26 10.16 -6.13
CA VAL A 674 -25.19 10.73 -5.31
C VAL A 674 -25.20 12.24 -5.44
N VAL A 675 -25.11 12.91 -4.29
CA VAL A 675 -25.04 14.36 -4.19
C VAL A 675 -23.67 14.76 -3.68
N THR A 676 -23.02 15.72 -4.33
CA THR A 676 -21.74 16.27 -3.90
C THR A 676 -21.95 17.63 -3.25
N LEU A 677 -21.56 17.74 -1.98
CA LEU A 677 -21.63 18.98 -1.22
C LEU A 677 -20.28 19.69 -1.16
N ILE A 678 -19.18 18.92 -1.16
CA ILE A 678 -17.81 19.41 -1.28
C ILE A 678 -17.06 18.43 -2.21
N GLY A 679 -16.32 18.94 -3.18
CA GLY A 679 -15.55 18.17 -4.15
C GLY A 679 -16.10 18.27 -5.57
N LYS A 680 -15.70 17.33 -6.42
CA LYS A 680 -16.02 17.30 -7.86
C LYS A 680 -17.17 16.36 -8.20
N ASP A 681 -17.93 16.74 -9.21
CA ASP A 681 -18.87 15.89 -9.93
C ASP A 681 -18.87 16.29 -11.42
N GLY A 682 -18.48 15.37 -12.31
CA GLY A 682 -18.24 15.70 -13.72
C GLY A 682 -17.17 16.80 -13.88
N SER A 683 -17.51 17.85 -14.63
CA SER A 683 -16.67 19.06 -14.80
C SER A 683 -16.87 20.12 -13.73
N GLU A 684 -17.90 19.99 -12.88
CA GLU A 684 -18.23 20.95 -11.83
C GLU A 684 -17.49 20.64 -10.52
N GLU A 685 -17.22 21.68 -9.74
CA GLU A 685 -16.56 21.59 -8.44
C GLU A 685 -17.16 22.55 -7.42
N ILE A 686 -17.37 22.07 -6.20
CA ILE A 686 -17.66 22.89 -5.02
C ILE A 686 -16.50 22.73 -4.04
N THR A 687 -15.65 23.75 -3.92
CA THR A 687 -14.50 23.71 -2.99
C THR A 687 -14.95 23.95 -1.55
N ALA A 688 -14.17 23.44 -0.59
CA ALA A 688 -14.46 23.67 0.83
C ALA A 688 -14.36 25.16 1.19
N GLU A 689 -13.44 25.88 0.53
CA GLU A 689 -13.26 27.32 0.65
C GLU A 689 -14.51 28.09 0.23
N GLN A 690 -15.12 27.72 -0.90
CA GLN A 690 -16.37 28.36 -1.37
C GLN A 690 -17.51 28.13 -0.38
N VAL A 691 -17.63 26.89 0.13
CA VAL A 691 -18.67 26.56 1.12
C VAL A 691 -18.46 27.32 2.42
N ALA A 692 -17.21 27.46 2.88
CA ALA A 692 -16.89 28.21 4.08
C ALA A 692 -17.25 29.70 3.93
N VAL A 693 -16.87 30.33 2.81
CA VAL A 693 -17.21 31.72 2.51
C VAL A 693 -18.72 31.93 2.48
N ASN A 694 -19.46 31.06 1.78
CA ASN A 694 -20.92 31.15 1.70
C ASN A 694 -21.59 30.96 3.07
N ALA A 695 -20.96 30.20 3.96
CA ALA A 695 -21.42 29.98 5.33
C ALA A 695 -21.02 31.13 6.29
N GLY A 696 -20.21 32.10 5.85
CA GLY A 696 -19.70 33.19 6.68
C GLY A 696 -18.60 32.76 7.65
N THR A 697 -17.79 31.77 7.27
CA THR A 697 -16.69 31.22 8.09
C THR A 697 -15.43 30.92 7.26
N ILE A 698 -14.43 30.28 7.88
CA ILE A 698 -13.18 29.82 7.28
C ILE A 698 -13.19 28.29 7.10
N THR A 699 -12.39 27.80 6.15
CA THR A 699 -12.32 26.37 5.81
C THR A 699 -11.94 25.48 6.99
N ASN A 700 -11.12 26.01 7.91
CA ASN A 700 -10.71 25.30 9.12
C ASN A 700 -11.92 24.95 9.99
N GLU A 701 -12.84 25.89 10.20
CA GLU A 701 -14.06 25.65 10.98
C GLU A 701 -14.95 24.65 10.25
N LEU A 702 -15.23 24.89 8.97
CA LEU A 702 -16.09 24.02 8.16
C LEU A 702 -15.67 22.55 8.26
N LEU A 703 -14.39 22.26 8.01
CA LEU A 703 -13.90 20.89 7.97
C LEU A 703 -13.77 20.28 9.37
N SER A 704 -13.28 21.03 10.36
CA SER A 704 -13.12 20.52 11.72
C SER A 704 -14.45 20.24 12.44
N ARG A 705 -15.56 20.84 11.98
CA ARG A 705 -16.90 20.62 12.54
C ARG A 705 -17.68 19.47 11.89
N LEU A 706 -17.12 18.78 10.90
CA LEU A 706 -17.72 17.57 10.34
C LEU A 706 -17.86 16.51 11.44
N SER A 707 -19.10 16.15 11.77
CA SER A 707 -19.39 15.34 12.96
C SER A 707 -18.97 13.89 12.80
N ASP A 708 -18.84 13.16 13.91
CA ASP A 708 -18.51 11.73 13.87
C ASP A 708 -19.66 10.84 13.33
N ARG A 709 -20.84 11.40 13.05
CA ARG A 709 -21.93 10.71 12.35
C ARG A 709 -21.60 10.41 10.89
N LEU A 710 -20.68 11.17 10.30
CA LEU A 710 -20.23 10.89 8.94
C LEU A 710 -19.27 9.72 8.94
N GLU A 711 -19.51 8.78 8.04
CA GLU A 711 -18.50 7.79 7.75
C GLU A 711 -17.33 8.41 6.95
N ARG A 712 -16.09 8.04 7.30
CA ARG A 712 -14.88 8.42 6.54
C ARG A 712 -14.44 7.23 5.70
N VAL A 713 -14.58 7.36 4.39
CA VAL A 713 -14.19 6.34 3.42
C VAL A 713 -12.82 6.69 2.85
N PHE A 714 -11.78 5.97 3.29
CA PHE A 714 -10.43 6.16 2.78
C PHE A 714 -10.23 5.46 1.43
N LEU A 715 -9.88 6.24 0.42
CA LEU A 715 -9.60 5.80 -0.95
C LEU A 715 -8.09 5.57 -1.12
N ASP A 716 -7.71 4.56 -1.91
CA ASP A 716 -6.31 4.26 -2.29
C ASP A 716 -5.33 3.96 -1.13
N LEU A 717 -5.75 3.18 -0.13
CA LEU A 717 -4.92 2.69 0.99
C LEU A 717 -3.83 1.66 0.60
#